data_AF-A0A9P6HDS8-F1
#
_entry.id   AF-A0A9P6HDS8-F1
#
_cell.length_a   1.000
_cell.length_b   1.000
_cell.length_c   1.000
_cell.angle_alpha   90.00
_cell.angle_beta   90.00
_cell.angle_gamma   90.00
#
_symmetry.space_group_name_H-M   'P 1'
#
loop_
_entity.id
_entity.type
_entity.pdbx_description
1 polymer ?
#
loop_
_entity_poly.entity_id
_entity_poly.type
_entity_poly.pdbx_seq_one_letter_code
_entity_poly.pdbx_strand_id
1 'polypeptide(L)'
;MVLPVLWPGSTFFYPVGNTSAVDLTDTLTPEEKADILLLGCGDPRHILFTVHNQKRHSRRTLDFTCCDVEPAILARNVLLLTMIADNRSCASTIDNMWNIFFHFLLDEESTTLLEAQCQKLLNESTSFDAWNQSPYSSFLRFCNEHTRLELRRHWQLYVDAGKLPPERKREIKDTFLSEMKKVRSKYPTAYPGSRSAGQYVLESMVVVGKVRARFWTTGTTFANEEAVSSARFINPTFVYSLLGTKFSVHFGTTPVAPFHLALAFLRPNPTSVTPSDLIECAKSQFRRWIASFRTFVGKRPGRIVIRFFCGEALDFCHALVEYRATGSVPEYQTVAPWNRTPLAFDGPDYTPRNLSAPLAFNVVETSNLTDYVGLLNVLTATNPLLSESHSATLFTETLLYAGNDPTKYFNRQLCADLTTVSVLINLLPTNYPSNFSSRSNVPEIVMHKAFSGQIPQYHERLSWRRPTTGDAFASSLNVPTIRPIAFDPLSLAKLLLNIFYSMFSCDDEIPVLAGVKPIAELSVMYYTRKSFVAFVATIKRVVDVDWETTMRMFIALLEKSKSTFKLRGFHYHQELCTQLYLAGITTVYAMSLEVAKQGRYRGWHRVPPTVSVTLVVPRERIQVLVDMDQAEISNTVMQASLQGESAYSGFASIKVGFGKVTNSGTVSEPRIDFDADPAGWAGSSPLVVSFSLPSWILLVEDPKNLIIALSLRLSPQIIHLVQKFGMSLHVFTAKLMDTSAVFVVPDEPHGVCHRLFTTGTPAEDFDGWKISATMDAESGRLSAFTARADIPDGPTRRILSRGDLVTSRQISPCTMELSIGSEKRQIIYPSPVVGTLSEFIIAEDSWYIEVIAPVAGKCGLNINPFPVSVAEKVEAPWNIHRLNLDALPAINISEQEPLKKLPMDLIHSSTDRELSLSNTKNRTDTLLNVKGTIQAILSDF
;
A
#
# COMPACT_ATOMS: atom_id res chain seq x y z
N MET A 1 -1.63 -16.00 -4.14
CA MET A 1 -1.53 -14.51 -4.07
C MET A 1 -0.36 -14.15 -3.16
N VAL A 2 0.10 -12.90 -3.17
CA VAL A 2 1.16 -12.45 -2.23
C VAL A 2 0.62 -12.37 -0.80
N LEU A 3 -0.64 -11.97 -0.65
CA LEU A 3 -1.33 -11.93 0.64
C LEU A 3 -1.87 -13.30 1.06
N PRO A 4 -1.96 -13.55 2.38
CA PRO A 4 -2.69 -14.70 2.87
C PRO A 4 -4.18 -14.57 2.55
N VAL A 5 -4.83 -15.70 2.26
CA VAL A 5 -6.28 -15.72 2.08
C VAL A 5 -6.95 -15.61 3.44
N LEU A 6 -7.61 -14.49 3.68
CA LEU A 6 -8.41 -14.28 4.89
C LEU A 6 -9.83 -14.78 4.68
N TRP A 7 -10.40 -15.37 5.73
CA TRP A 7 -11.84 -15.54 5.83
C TRP A 7 -12.51 -14.15 5.82
N PRO A 8 -13.42 -13.87 4.88
CA PRO A 8 -13.95 -12.52 4.68
C PRO A 8 -14.81 -12.02 5.85
N GLY A 9 -15.41 -12.91 6.65
CA GLY A 9 -16.05 -12.59 7.94
C GLY A 9 -16.85 -11.28 7.96
N SER A 10 -16.38 -10.31 8.74
CA SER A 10 -16.85 -8.94 8.74
C SER A 10 -15.80 -8.00 8.11
N THR A 11 -16.03 -7.55 6.88
CA THR A 11 -15.29 -6.44 6.28
C THR A 11 -16.00 -5.12 6.51
N PHE A 12 -15.23 -4.04 6.57
CA PHE A 12 -15.75 -2.69 6.63
C PHE A 12 -15.82 -2.06 5.24
N PHE A 13 -16.93 -1.41 4.96
CA PHE A 13 -17.14 -0.53 3.81
C PHE A 13 -16.79 0.90 4.23
N TYR A 14 -15.90 1.56 3.48
CA TYR A 14 -15.43 2.93 3.73
C TYR A 14 -15.99 3.91 2.70
N PRO A 15 -17.30 4.24 2.74
CA PRO A 15 -17.93 5.09 1.73
C PRO A 15 -17.49 6.57 1.81
N VAL A 16 -16.96 7.00 2.95
CA VAL A 16 -16.46 8.36 3.12
C VAL A 16 -15.09 8.23 3.72
N GLY A 17 -14.15 8.96 3.16
CA GLY A 17 -12.77 8.89 3.59
C GLY A 17 -12.59 9.42 5.02
N ASN A 18 -11.61 8.84 5.71
CA ASN A 18 -11.38 8.96 7.15
C ASN A 18 -10.24 9.94 7.54
N THR A 19 -9.55 10.52 6.56
CA THR A 19 -8.53 11.58 6.73
C THR A 19 -8.89 12.85 5.93
N SER A 20 -8.21 13.98 6.14
CA SER A 20 -8.45 15.17 5.30
C SER A 20 -7.83 15.03 3.91
N ALA A 21 -8.38 15.75 2.93
CA ALA A 21 -7.85 15.73 1.57
C ALA A 21 -6.40 16.27 1.50
N VAL A 22 -5.51 15.56 0.82
CA VAL A 22 -4.17 16.03 0.44
C VAL A 22 -4.09 16.41 -1.04
N ASP A 23 -3.20 17.34 -1.37
CA ASP A 23 -2.82 17.64 -2.75
C ASP A 23 -1.81 16.58 -3.22
N LEU A 24 -2.20 15.78 -4.22
CA LEU A 24 -1.40 14.70 -4.78
C LEU A 24 -0.27 15.21 -5.70
N THR A 25 -0.18 16.53 -5.90
CA THR A 25 0.78 17.16 -6.81
C THR A 25 1.82 18.04 -6.14
N ASP A 26 1.81 18.10 -4.80
CA ASP A 26 2.67 18.98 -4.00
C ASP A 26 4.17 18.63 -4.11
N THR A 27 4.48 17.39 -4.47
CA THR A 27 5.86 16.91 -4.71
C THR A 27 6.38 17.20 -6.11
N LEU A 28 5.50 17.53 -7.06
CA LEU A 28 5.82 17.70 -8.47
C LEU A 28 5.99 19.16 -8.88
N THR A 29 6.84 19.41 -9.87
CA THR A 29 7.05 20.77 -10.42
C THR A 29 5.81 21.22 -11.21
N PRO A 30 5.36 22.50 -11.16
CA PRO A 30 4.09 22.94 -11.76
C PRO A 30 3.89 22.53 -13.23
N GLU A 31 4.97 22.40 -13.99
CA GLU A 31 5.03 22.07 -15.42
C GLU A 31 4.97 20.56 -15.69
N GLU A 32 5.42 19.72 -14.75
CA GLU A 32 5.51 18.27 -14.90
C GLU A 32 4.13 17.62 -14.97
N LYS A 33 3.92 16.74 -15.96
CA LYS A 33 2.73 15.88 -16.07
C LYS A 33 2.62 15.03 -14.80
N ALA A 34 1.41 14.89 -14.27
CA ALA A 34 1.18 14.07 -13.10
C ALA A 34 0.49 12.75 -13.50
N ASP A 35 1.27 11.68 -13.57
CA ASP A 35 0.77 10.31 -13.59
C ASP A 35 0.71 9.79 -12.15
N ILE A 36 -0.50 9.58 -11.64
CA ILE A 36 -0.80 9.34 -10.23
C ILE A 36 -1.52 8.00 -10.06
N LEU A 37 -0.97 7.10 -9.26
CA LEU A 37 -1.60 5.83 -8.87
C LEU A 37 -2.19 5.98 -7.46
N LEU A 38 -3.49 5.71 -7.31
CA LEU A 38 -4.19 5.71 -6.03
C LEU A 38 -4.60 4.28 -5.68
N LEU A 39 -3.95 3.67 -4.70
CA LEU A 39 -4.24 2.32 -4.20
C LEU A 39 -5.08 2.39 -2.93
N GLY A 40 -6.20 1.68 -2.91
CA GLY A 40 -7.22 1.90 -1.89
C GLY A 40 -7.76 3.33 -1.99
N CYS A 41 -8.12 3.74 -3.21
CA CYS A 41 -8.32 5.14 -3.56
C CYS A 41 -9.40 5.82 -2.70
N GLY A 42 -10.35 5.07 -2.15
CA GLY A 42 -11.42 5.62 -1.34
C GLY A 42 -12.27 6.61 -2.13
N ASP A 43 -12.78 7.65 -1.45
CA ASP A 43 -13.60 8.69 -2.07
C ASP A 43 -12.78 9.67 -2.96
N PRO A 44 -13.40 10.54 -3.78
CA PRO A 44 -12.66 11.37 -4.73
C PRO A 44 -12.11 12.66 -4.12
N ARG A 45 -12.07 12.80 -2.77
CA ARG A 45 -11.65 14.05 -2.12
C ARG A 45 -10.25 14.50 -2.54
N HIS A 46 -9.31 13.57 -2.68
CA HIS A 46 -7.92 13.86 -3.03
C HIS A 46 -7.83 14.38 -4.46
N ILE A 47 -8.61 13.79 -5.38
CA ILE A 47 -8.71 14.23 -6.77
C ILE A 47 -9.31 15.64 -6.83
N LEU A 48 -10.47 15.86 -6.18
CA LEU A 48 -11.16 17.15 -6.18
C LEU A 48 -10.30 18.26 -5.57
N PHE A 49 -9.62 17.99 -4.46
CA PHE A 49 -8.73 18.94 -3.80
C PHE A 49 -7.46 19.21 -4.62
N THR A 50 -6.84 18.19 -5.22
CA THR A 50 -5.70 18.35 -6.12
C THR A 50 -6.06 19.24 -7.31
N VAL A 51 -7.23 19.03 -7.91
CA VAL A 51 -7.73 19.87 -9.02
C VAL A 51 -7.98 21.30 -8.57
N HIS A 52 -8.55 21.50 -7.38
CA HIS A 52 -8.75 22.82 -6.79
C HIS A 52 -7.44 23.59 -6.56
N ASN A 53 -6.38 22.88 -6.16
CA ASN A 53 -5.06 23.47 -5.91
C ASN A 53 -4.25 23.74 -7.19
N GLN A 54 -4.73 23.37 -8.38
CA GLN A 54 -4.01 23.69 -9.61
C GLN A 54 -3.98 25.20 -9.86
N LYS A 55 -2.79 25.73 -10.21
CA LYS A 55 -2.65 27.14 -10.60
C LYS A 55 -3.57 27.46 -11.79
N ARG A 56 -4.19 28.65 -11.78
CA ARG A 56 -5.16 29.09 -12.82
C ARG A 56 -4.65 28.92 -14.26
N HIS A 57 -3.35 29.15 -14.48
CA HIS A 57 -2.67 29.05 -15.76
C HIS A 57 -1.81 27.79 -15.93
N SER A 58 -1.90 26.83 -14.99
CA SER A 58 -1.19 25.56 -15.11
C SER A 58 -1.54 24.88 -16.44
N ARG A 59 -0.52 24.36 -17.13
CA ARG A 59 -0.66 23.54 -18.33
C ARG A 59 -0.56 22.04 -18.04
N ARG A 60 -0.34 21.68 -16.76
CA ARG A 60 -0.22 20.30 -16.31
C ARG A 60 -1.45 19.48 -16.68
N THR A 61 -1.19 18.30 -17.21
CA THR A 61 -2.17 17.22 -17.35
C THR A 61 -2.16 16.35 -16.09
N LEU A 62 -3.35 15.99 -15.62
CA LEU A 62 -3.53 15.14 -14.45
C LEU A 62 -4.11 13.79 -14.89
N ASP A 63 -3.42 12.72 -14.57
CA ASP A 63 -3.83 11.37 -14.89
C ASP A 63 -3.86 10.53 -13.62
N PHE A 64 -5.06 10.16 -13.17
CA PHE A 64 -5.29 9.37 -11.98
C PHE A 64 -5.66 7.95 -12.38
N THR A 65 -4.95 6.95 -11.86
CA THR A 65 -5.33 5.54 -11.92
C THR A 65 -5.76 5.09 -10.53
N CYS A 66 -7.05 4.84 -10.36
CA CYS A 66 -7.67 4.51 -9.08
C CYS A 66 -7.91 2.99 -8.99
N CYS A 67 -7.37 2.37 -7.96
CA CYS A 67 -7.59 0.96 -7.61
C CYS A 67 -8.30 0.88 -6.26
N ASP A 68 -9.43 0.17 -6.23
CA ASP A 68 -10.09 -0.21 -4.98
C ASP A 68 -10.68 -1.61 -5.12
N VAL A 69 -10.64 -2.39 -4.05
CA VAL A 69 -11.19 -3.75 -4.05
C VAL A 69 -12.72 -3.72 -3.93
N GLU A 70 -13.29 -2.63 -3.37
CA GLU A 70 -14.72 -2.46 -3.18
C GLU A 70 -15.36 -1.72 -4.37
N PRO A 71 -16.09 -2.40 -5.26
CA PRO A 71 -16.74 -1.78 -6.41
C PRO A 71 -17.75 -0.69 -6.02
N ALA A 72 -18.37 -0.76 -4.83
CA ALA A 72 -19.28 0.28 -4.36
C ALA A 72 -18.59 1.64 -4.17
N ILE A 73 -17.29 1.65 -3.81
CA ILE A 73 -16.51 2.89 -3.70
C ILE A 73 -16.35 3.53 -5.08
N LEU A 74 -15.89 2.75 -6.05
CA LEU A 74 -15.66 3.21 -7.42
C LEU A 74 -16.95 3.65 -8.12
N ALA A 75 -18.05 2.92 -7.91
CA ALA A 75 -19.37 3.26 -8.45
C ALA A 75 -19.88 4.60 -7.91
N ARG A 76 -19.64 4.89 -6.63
CA ARG A 76 -19.99 6.17 -5.99
C ARG A 76 -19.10 7.31 -6.47
N ASN A 77 -17.82 7.05 -6.70
CA ASN A 77 -16.90 8.05 -7.26
C ASN A 77 -17.33 8.49 -8.66
N VAL A 78 -17.56 7.54 -9.56
CA VAL A 78 -18.04 7.84 -10.93
C VAL A 78 -19.39 8.54 -10.89
N LEU A 79 -20.31 8.10 -10.02
CA LEU A 79 -21.60 8.76 -9.84
C LEU A 79 -21.43 10.24 -9.47
N LEU A 80 -20.61 10.55 -8.45
CA LEU A 80 -20.37 11.94 -8.04
C LEU A 80 -19.70 12.76 -9.15
N LEU A 81 -18.65 12.24 -9.78
CA LEU A 81 -17.89 12.96 -10.80
C LEU A 81 -18.74 13.26 -12.04
N THR A 82 -19.62 12.35 -12.43
CA THR A 82 -20.55 12.56 -13.57
C THR A 82 -21.67 13.53 -13.21
N MET A 83 -22.22 13.49 -11.99
CA MET A 83 -23.13 14.53 -11.51
C MET A 83 -22.48 15.92 -11.59
N ILE A 84 -21.25 16.06 -11.11
CA ILE A 84 -20.52 17.35 -11.15
C ILE A 84 -20.32 17.83 -12.59
N ALA A 85 -19.97 16.92 -13.52
CA ALA A 85 -19.78 17.25 -14.92
C ALA A 85 -21.07 17.70 -15.63
N ASP A 86 -22.21 17.08 -15.32
CA ASP A 86 -23.52 17.42 -15.87
C ASP A 86 -24.14 18.69 -15.27
N ASN A 87 -23.63 19.15 -14.12
CA ASN A 87 -24.25 20.23 -13.35
C ASN A 87 -24.22 21.59 -14.08
N ARG A 88 -25.40 22.13 -14.37
CA ARG A 88 -25.63 23.46 -14.97
C ARG A 88 -25.52 24.65 -14.00
N SER A 89 -25.04 24.45 -12.76
CA SER A 89 -24.80 25.48 -11.72
C SER A 89 -26.01 25.88 -10.86
N CYS A 90 -27.04 25.03 -10.69
CA CYS A 90 -28.09 25.31 -9.71
C CYS A 90 -27.60 24.97 -8.30
N ALA A 91 -27.81 25.87 -7.32
CA ALA A 91 -27.40 25.66 -5.94
C ALA A 91 -28.10 24.43 -5.30
N SER A 92 -29.39 24.22 -5.58
CA SER A 92 -30.14 23.07 -5.07
C SER A 92 -29.54 21.74 -5.52
N THR A 93 -29.11 21.66 -6.79
CA THR A 93 -28.48 20.47 -7.35
C THR A 93 -27.15 20.13 -6.65
N ILE A 94 -26.39 21.14 -6.20
CA ILE A 94 -25.14 20.90 -5.44
C ILE A 94 -25.43 20.35 -4.04
N ASP A 95 -26.46 20.87 -3.37
CA ASP A 95 -26.87 20.35 -2.06
C ASP A 95 -27.41 18.91 -2.19
N ASN A 96 -28.13 18.58 -3.27
CA ASN A 96 -28.55 17.19 -3.53
C ASN A 96 -27.35 16.26 -3.78
N MET A 97 -26.30 16.70 -4.48
CA MET A 97 -25.05 15.92 -4.62
C MET A 97 -24.40 15.64 -3.27
N TRP A 98 -24.38 16.63 -2.38
CA TRP A 98 -23.90 16.45 -1.02
C TRP A 98 -24.74 15.40 -0.28
N ASN A 99 -26.07 15.50 -0.35
CA ASN A 99 -26.97 14.56 0.30
C ASN A 99 -26.75 13.13 -0.22
N ILE A 100 -26.71 12.94 -1.55
CA ILE A 100 -26.47 11.64 -2.20
C ILE A 100 -25.13 11.03 -1.75
N PHE A 101 -24.07 11.84 -1.65
CA PHE A 101 -22.75 11.30 -1.36
C PHE A 101 -22.52 11.06 0.15
N PHE A 102 -23.06 11.90 1.03
CA PHE A 102 -22.73 11.90 2.45
C PHE A 102 -23.85 11.46 3.40
N HIS A 103 -25.13 11.42 2.98
CA HIS A 103 -26.23 11.05 3.87
C HIS A 103 -26.62 9.58 3.72
N PHE A 104 -26.92 8.93 4.84
CA PHE A 104 -27.52 7.59 4.87
C PHE A 104 -29.00 7.63 4.48
N LEU A 105 -29.69 8.74 4.74
CA LEU A 105 -31.09 8.94 4.37
C LEU A 105 -31.24 10.12 3.41
N LEU A 106 -32.06 9.97 2.38
CA LEU A 106 -32.30 10.95 1.34
C LEU A 106 -33.73 11.48 1.40
N ASP A 107 -33.86 12.75 1.02
CA ASP A 107 -35.14 13.35 0.61
C ASP A 107 -35.54 12.90 -0.81
N GLU A 108 -36.75 13.25 -1.22
CA GLU A 108 -37.32 12.84 -2.50
C GLU A 108 -36.58 13.42 -3.72
N GLU A 109 -36.12 14.67 -3.62
CA GLU A 109 -35.39 15.35 -4.70
C GLU A 109 -34.02 14.71 -4.94
N SER A 110 -33.29 14.42 -3.86
CA SER A 110 -32.00 13.73 -3.88
C SER A 110 -32.14 12.29 -4.39
N THR A 111 -33.22 11.59 -4.01
CA THR A 111 -33.52 10.24 -4.50
C THR A 111 -33.79 10.24 -6.01
N THR A 112 -34.60 11.19 -6.49
CA THR A 112 -34.92 11.34 -7.91
C THR A 112 -33.67 11.65 -8.73
N LEU A 113 -32.79 12.53 -8.23
CA LEU A 113 -31.53 12.85 -8.89
C LEU A 113 -30.58 11.64 -8.95
N LEU A 114 -30.49 10.86 -7.87
CA LEU A 114 -29.71 9.63 -7.82
C LEU A 114 -30.18 8.62 -8.88
N GLU A 115 -31.49 8.32 -8.90
CA GLU A 115 -32.06 7.36 -9.85
C GLU A 115 -31.88 7.82 -11.30
N ALA A 116 -32.12 9.10 -11.59
CA ALA A 116 -31.93 9.66 -12.92
C ALA A 116 -30.47 9.56 -13.40
N GLN A 117 -29.51 9.89 -12.54
CA GLN A 117 -28.09 9.80 -12.89
C GLN A 117 -27.65 8.35 -13.07
N CYS A 118 -28.05 7.44 -12.19
CA CYS A 118 -27.74 6.02 -12.34
C CYS A 118 -28.34 5.44 -13.62
N GLN A 119 -29.58 5.79 -13.98
CA GLN A 119 -30.20 5.35 -15.23
C GLN A 119 -29.42 5.85 -16.46
N LYS A 120 -28.91 7.08 -16.43
CA LYS A 120 -28.03 7.62 -17.48
C LYS A 120 -26.73 6.82 -17.57
N LEU A 121 -26.07 6.56 -16.44
CA LEU A 121 -24.85 5.74 -16.41
C LEU A 121 -25.10 4.32 -16.94
N LEU A 122 -26.25 3.72 -16.64
CA LEU A 122 -26.67 2.42 -17.20
C LEU A 122 -26.92 2.48 -18.71
N ASN A 123 -27.27 3.61 -19.29
CA ASN A 123 -27.42 3.70 -20.75
C ASN A 123 -26.05 3.83 -21.43
N GLU A 124 -25.16 4.64 -20.87
CA GLU A 124 -23.83 4.93 -21.42
C GLU A 124 -22.81 3.79 -21.20
N SER A 125 -23.00 2.95 -20.20
CA SER A 125 -22.04 1.90 -19.82
C SER A 125 -22.43 0.51 -20.31
N THR A 126 -23.05 0.35 -21.49
CA THR A 126 -23.45 -0.98 -22.02
C THR A 126 -22.27 -1.76 -22.60
N SER A 127 -21.32 -1.06 -23.22
CA SER A 127 -20.03 -1.57 -23.72
C SER A 127 -18.96 -0.48 -23.61
N PHE A 128 -17.70 -0.81 -23.91
CA PHE A 128 -16.64 0.20 -24.06
C PHE A 128 -16.96 1.22 -25.16
N ASP A 129 -17.53 0.78 -26.29
CA ASP A 129 -17.88 1.68 -27.39
C ASP A 129 -18.97 2.67 -27.00
N ALA A 130 -20.01 2.21 -26.30
CA ALA A 130 -21.05 3.08 -25.76
C ALA A 130 -20.45 4.11 -24.78
N TRP A 131 -19.57 3.65 -23.88
CA TRP A 131 -18.92 4.55 -22.93
C TRP A 131 -18.04 5.58 -23.63
N ASN A 132 -17.31 5.18 -24.68
CA ASN A 132 -16.44 6.05 -25.46
C ASN A 132 -17.21 7.13 -26.23
N GLN A 133 -18.44 6.84 -26.65
CA GLN A 133 -19.34 7.81 -27.29
C GLN A 133 -20.00 8.77 -26.29
N SER A 134 -20.04 8.39 -25.00
CA SER A 134 -20.57 9.23 -23.93
C SER A 134 -19.71 10.47 -23.68
N PRO A 135 -20.28 11.56 -23.12
CA PRO A 135 -19.51 12.72 -22.69
C PRO A 135 -18.55 12.42 -21.52
N TYR A 136 -18.72 11.29 -20.83
CA TYR A 136 -17.89 10.86 -19.70
C TYR A 136 -16.69 10.02 -20.09
N SER A 137 -16.57 9.62 -21.36
CA SER A 137 -15.25 9.43 -21.96
C SER A 137 -14.53 10.80 -21.90
N SER A 138 -13.55 11.21 -22.68
CA SER A 138 -12.79 12.48 -22.42
C SER A 138 -12.07 12.66 -21.04
N PHE A 139 -12.60 12.21 -19.88
CA PHE A 139 -12.01 12.30 -18.54
C PHE A 139 -12.22 11.07 -17.64
N LEU A 140 -13.20 10.18 -17.85
CA LEU A 140 -13.31 8.91 -17.10
C LEU A 140 -13.01 7.70 -17.99
N ARG A 141 -12.34 6.69 -17.43
CA ARG A 141 -11.91 5.46 -18.11
C ARG A 141 -12.07 4.24 -17.21
N PHE A 142 -12.27 3.06 -17.81
CA PHE A 142 -12.18 1.78 -17.10
C PHE A 142 -10.94 1.04 -17.58
N CYS A 143 -10.17 0.50 -16.64
CA CYS A 143 -8.96 -0.26 -16.96
C CYS A 143 -9.29 -1.61 -17.60
N ASN A 144 -10.45 -2.19 -17.25
CA ASN A 144 -10.92 -3.44 -17.81
C ASN A 144 -12.43 -3.60 -17.78
N GLU A 145 -12.90 -4.63 -18.48
CA GLU A 145 -14.32 -4.96 -18.62
C GLU A 145 -14.94 -5.36 -17.28
N HIS A 146 -14.20 -6.12 -16.45
CA HIS A 146 -14.64 -6.51 -15.11
C HIS A 146 -15.06 -5.30 -14.27
N THR A 147 -14.24 -4.23 -14.27
CA THR A 147 -14.54 -3.00 -13.55
C THR A 147 -15.82 -2.35 -14.08
N ARG A 148 -15.98 -2.24 -15.41
CA ARG A 148 -17.18 -1.65 -16.01
C ARG A 148 -18.45 -2.40 -15.59
N LEU A 149 -18.40 -3.74 -15.62
CA LEU A 149 -19.53 -4.59 -15.25
C LEU A 149 -19.89 -4.47 -13.76
N GLU A 150 -18.90 -4.46 -12.86
CA GLU A 150 -19.16 -4.31 -11.42
C GLU A 150 -19.76 -2.93 -11.08
N LEU A 151 -19.23 -1.85 -11.64
CA LEU A 151 -19.77 -0.51 -11.44
C LEU A 151 -21.20 -0.40 -11.99
N ARG A 152 -21.44 -0.94 -13.19
CA ARG A 152 -22.77 -1.03 -13.79
C ARG A 152 -23.74 -1.80 -12.91
N ARG A 153 -23.31 -2.94 -12.35
CA ARG A 153 -24.11 -3.76 -11.42
C ARG A 153 -24.54 -2.94 -10.19
N HIS A 154 -23.66 -2.13 -9.62
CA HIS A 154 -24.01 -1.25 -8.50
C HIS A 154 -25.01 -0.16 -8.89
N TRP A 155 -24.85 0.51 -10.03
CA TRP A 155 -25.86 1.50 -10.47
C TRP A 155 -27.22 0.85 -10.75
N GLN A 156 -27.24 -0.38 -11.26
CA GLN A 156 -28.47 -1.15 -11.42
C GLN A 156 -29.14 -1.42 -10.07
N LEU A 157 -28.37 -1.85 -9.07
CA LEU A 157 -28.87 -2.04 -7.70
C LEU A 157 -29.44 -0.74 -7.11
N TYR A 158 -28.83 0.41 -7.39
CA TYR A 158 -29.32 1.70 -6.89
C TYR A 158 -30.66 2.09 -7.51
N VAL A 159 -30.85 1.87 -8.82
CA VAL A 159 -32.12 2.09 -9.51
C VAL A 159 -33.18 1.09 -9.05
N ASP A 160 -32.82 -0.18 -8.89
CA ASP A 160 -33.77 -1.22 -8.52
C ASP A 160 -34.20 -1.15 -7.06
N ALA A 161 -33.40 -0.52 -6.19
CA ALA A 161 -33.80 -0.21 -4.81
C ALA A 161 -35.11 0.60 -4.76
N GLY A 162 -35.30 1.53 -5.71
CA GLY A 162 -36.54 2.30 -5.89
C GLY A 162 -37.74 1.46 -6.34
N LYS A 163 -37.51 0.27 -6.91
CA LYS A 163 -38.55 -0.65 -7.43
C LYS A 163 -38.89 -1.79 -6.47
N LEU A 164 -38.13 -1.96 -5.38
CA LEU A 164 -38.37 -3.03 -4.41
C LEU A 164 -39.79 -2.95 -3.80
N PRO A 165 -40.41 -4.10 -3.46
CA PRO A 165 -41.67 -4.12 -2.75
C PRO A 165 -41.62 -3.30 -1.45
N PRO A 166 -42.73 -2.63 -1.05
CA PRO A 166 -42.76 -1.79 0.14
C PRO A 166 -42.29 -2.50 1.42
N GLU A 167 -42.62 -3.78 1.57
CA GLU A 167 -42.20 -4.60 2.70
C GLU A 167 -40.68 -4.78 2.75
N ARG A 168 -40.06 -5.09 1.59
CA ARG A 168 -38.61 -5.25 1.49
C ARG A 168 -37.86 -3.94 1.74
N LYS A 169 -38.38 -2.82 1.23
CA LYS A 169 -37.83 -1.48 1.51
C LYS A 169 -37.84 -1.18 3.01
N ARG A 170 -38.95 -1.52 3.69
CA ARG A 170 -39.09 -1.35 5.14
C ARG A 170 -38.09 -2.22 5.90
N GLU A 171 -37.96 -3.49 5.54
CA GLU A 171 -37.02 -4.42 6.17
C GLU A 171 -35.56 -3.94 6.08
N ILE A 172 -35.12 -3.54 4.88
CA ILE A 172 -33.76 -3.01 4.67
C ILE A 172 -33.53 -1.76 5.53
N LYS A 173 -34.50 -0.84 5.53
CA LYS A 173 -34.42 0.39 6.32
C LYS A 173 -34.36 0.11 7.82
N ASP A 174 -35.25 -0.73 8.34
CA ASP A 174 -35.32 -1.05 9.76
C ASP A 174 -34.04 -1.76 10.23
N THR A 175 -33.50 -2.67 9.41
CA THR A 175 -32.22 -3.33 9.67
C THR A 175 -31.09 -2.30 9.72
N PHE A 176 -31.00 -1.41 8.74
CA PHE A 176 -29.96 -0.38 8.67
C PHE A 176 -30.01 0.56 9.88
N LEU A 177 -31.20 1.03 10.27
CA LEU A 177 -31.40 1.90 11.43
C LEU A 177 -31.08 1.19 12.75
N SER A 178 -31.39 -0.10 12.86
CA SER A 178 -31.01 -0.94 14.00
C SER A 178 -29.48 -1.03 14.15
N GLU A 179 -28.77 -1.28 13.05
CA GLU A 179 -27.30 -1.32 13.04
C GLU A 179 -26.68 0.05 13.35
N MET A 180 -27.23 1.15 12.83
CA MET A 180 -26.81 2.50 13.23
C MET A 180 -26.92 2.70 14.75
N LYS A 181 -28.01 2.24 15.38
CA LYS A 181 -28.20 2.31 16.84
C LYS A 181 -27.14 1.47 17.57
N LYS A 182 -26.84 0.26 17.09
CA LYS A 182 -25.79 -0.62 17.66
C LYS A 182 -24.39 0.01 17.56
N VAL A 183 -24.05 0.60 16.42
CA VAL A 183 -22.78 1.33 16.23
C VAL A 183 -22.68 2.48 17.21
N ARG A 184 -23.75 3.27 17.38
CA ARG A 184 -23.78 4.40 18.33
C ARG A 184 -23.59 3.95 19.77
N SER A 185 -24.18 2.82 20.18
CA SER A 185 -24.01 2.29 21.54
C SER A 185 -22.62 1.69 21.76
N LYS A 186 -22.07 0.99 20.76
CA LYS A 186 -20.79 0.28 20.85
C LYS A 186 -19.58 1.23 20.72
N TYR A 187 -19.72 2.29 19.94
CA TYR A 187 -18.65 3.26 19.63
C TYR A 187 -19.12 4.71 19.92
N PRO A 188 -19.28 5.07 21.20
CA PRO A 188 -19.81 6.38 21.60
C PRO A 188 -18.88 7.54 21.24
N THR A 189 -17.58 7.28 21.08
CA THR A 189 -16.56 8.25 20.70
C THR A 189 -15.82 7.76 19.46
N ALA A 190 -15.70 8.62 18.43
CA ALA A 190 -14.76 8.38 17.34
C ALA A 190 -14.12 9.72 16.94
N TYR A 191 -12.80 9.75 17.04
CA TYR A 191 -11.95 10.93 16.84
C TYR A 191 -11.41 11.18 15.42
N PRO A 192 -11.67 10.38 14.35
CA PRO A 192 -11.01 10.61 13.04
C PRO A 192 -11.22 11.99 12.42
N GLY A 193 -12.32 12.68 12.74
CA GLY A 193 -12.59 14.02 12.20
C GLY A 193 -11.81 15.15 12.89
N SER A 194 -11.35 14.94 14.12
CA SER A 194 -10.71 16.01 14.92
C SER A 194 -9.32 16.37 14.41
N ARG A 195 -8.58 15.41 13.84
CA ARG A 195 -7.26 15.66 13.23
C ARG A 195 -7.33 16.67 12.08
N SER A 196 -8.48 16.74 11.39
CA SER A 196 -8.71 17.69 10.31
C SER A 196 -8.79 19.15 10.78
N ALA A 197 -8.88 19.39 12.09
CA ALA A 197 -8.84 20.73 12.68
C ALA A 197 -7.42 21.25 12.93
N GLY A 198 -6.36 20.46 12.67
CA GLY A 198 -4.97 20.87 12.82
C GLY A 198 -4.66 21.29 14.27
N GLN A 199 -4.13 22.50 14.45
CA GLN A 199 -3.81 23.08 15.77
C GLN A 199 -5.01 23.15 16.73
N TYR A 200 -6.24 23.13 16.21
CA TYR A 200 -7.49 23.17 17.01
C TYR A 200 -8.01 21.77 17.36
N VAL A 201 -7.15 20.75 17.35
CA VAL A 201 -7.53 19.36 17.55
C VAL A 201 -8.30 19.15 18.86
N LEU A 202 -7.85 19.74 19.98
CA LEU A 202 -8.46 19.58 21.30
C LEU A 202 -9.84 20.25 21.36
N GLU A 203 -9.95 21.47 20.86
CA GLU A 203 -11.20 22.24 20.78
C GLU A 203 -12.22 21.53 19.87
N SER A 204 -11.75 20.91 18.80
CA SER A 204 -12.61 20.23 17.84
C SER A 204 -13.23 18.94 18.38
N MET A 205 -12.61 18.26 19.35
CA MET A 205 -13.04 16.92 19.80
C MET A 205 -14.51 16.85 20.18
N VAL A 206 -14.96 17.82 20.99
CA VAL A 206 -16.34 17.86 21.48
C VAL A 206 -17.32 18.11 20.34
N VAL A 207 -17.04 19.10 19.49
CA VAL A 207 -17.95 19.49 18.42
C VAL A 207 -17.99 18.44 17.29
N VAL A 208 -16.86 17.84 16.93
CA VAL A 208 -16.80 16.71 15.99
C VAL A 208 -17.55 15.50 16.54
N GLY A 209 -17.40 15.22 17.84
CA GLY A 209 -18.18 14.19 18.53
C GLY A 209 -19.69 14.43 18.43
N LYS A 210 -20.13 15.69 18.58
CA LYS A 210 -21.55 16.09 18.41
C LYS A 210 -22.02 15.93 16.96
N VAL A 211 -21.22 16.35 15.96
CA VAL A 211 -21.53 16.16 14.53
C VAL A 211 -21.74 14.67 14.24
N ARG A 212 -20.81 13.82 14.71
CA ARG A 212 -20.91 12.37 14.57
C ARG A 212 -22.16 11.82 15.23
N ALA A 213 -22.42 12.16 16.50
CA ALA A 213 -23.56 11.65 17.24
C ALA A 213 -24.88 12.02 16.56
N ARG A 214 -24.99 13.26 16.07
CA ARG A 214 -26.13 13.72 15.27
C ARG A 214 -26.28 12.91 13.98
N PHE A 215 -25.21 12.82 13.19
CA PHE A 215 -25.20 12.10 11.91
C PHE A 215 -25.60 10.63 12.06
N TRP A 216 -25.04 9.92 13.05
CA TRP A 216 -25.41 8.51 13.32
C TRP A 216 -26.80 8.34 13.95
N THR A 217 -27.44 9.44 14.38
CA THR A 217 -28.82 9.43 14.88
C THR A 217 -29.82 9.72 13.77
N THR A 218 -29.55 10.71 12.93
CA THR A 218 -30.50 11.17 11.89
C THR A 218 -30.21 10.60 10.51
N GLY A 219 -29.01 10.04 10.28
CA GLY A 219 -28.54 9.63 8.97
C GLY A 219 -28.19 10.79 8.02
N THR A 220 -28.20 12.04 8.50
CA THR A 220 -28.08 13.25 7.66
C THR A 220 -27.23 14.33 8.33
N THR A 221 -26.85 15.35 7.57
CA THR A 221 -26.19 16.57 8.10
C THR A 221 -27.16 17.75 8.25
N PHE A 222 -28.48 17.53 8.15
CA PHE A 222 -29.47 18.60 8.23
C PHE A 222 -29.57 19.19 9.64
N ALA A 223 -29.77 20.51 9.70
CA ALA A 223 -29.83 21.28 10.95
C ALA A 223 -31.24 21.35 11.58
N ASN A 224 -32.29 21.42 10.76
CA ASN A 224 -33.68 21.56 11.21
C ASN A 224 -34.42 20.21 11.18
N GLU A 225 -35.46 20.08 12.02
CA GLU A 225 -36.22 18.83 12.17
C GLU A 225 -37.09 18.51 10.94
N GLU A 226 -37.55 19.52 10.22
CA GLU A 226 -38.37 19.37 9.01
C GLU A 226 -37.60 18.65 7.90
N ALA A 227 -36.37 19.09 7.61
CA ALA A 227 -35.48 18.46 6.63
C ALA A 227 -34.99 17.08 7.09
N VAL A 228 -34.79 16.88 8.40
CA VAL A 228 -34.52 15.52 8.93
C VAL A 228 -35.72 14.60 8.68
N SER A 229 -36.94 15.10 8.87
CA SER A 229 -38.17 14.33 8.68
C SER A 229 -38.49 14.06 7.20
N SER A 230 -38.08 14.94 6.29
CA SER A 230 -38.23 14.72 4.84
C SER A 230 -37.27 13.66 4.31
N ALA A 231 -36.12 13.45 4.94
CA ALA A 231 -35.13 12.43 4.60
C ALA A 231 -35.58 11.03 5.03
N ARG A 232 -36.56 10.46 4.32
CA ARG A 232 -37.21 9.19 4.68
C ARG A 232 -36.73 7.99 3.87
N PHE A 233 -35.99 8.18 2.80
CA PHE A 233 -35.56 7.10 1.90
C PHE A 233 -34.16 6.63 2.25
N ILE A 234 -33.94 5.32 2.34
CA ILE A 234 -32.58 4.78 2.57
C ILE A 234 -31.73 5.03 1.33
N ASN A 235 -30.51 5.55 1.51
CA ASN A 235 -29.58 5.77 0.42
C ASN A 235 -28.98 4.42 -0.02
N PRO A 236 -29.31 3.90 -1.23
CA PRO A 236 -28.82 2.59 -1.64
C PRO A 236 -27.29 2.56 -1.83
N THR A 237 -26.64 3.72 -2.01
CA THR A 237 -25.18 3.80 -2.13
C THR A 237 -24.43 3.44 -0.83
N PHE A 238 -25.12 3.44 0.33
CA PHE A 238 -24.55 2.97 1.60
C PHE A 238 -24.96 1.53 1.95
N VAL A 239 -25.91 0.96 1.22
CA VAL A 239 -26.49 -0.37 1.51
C VAL A 239 -25.75 -1.48 0.78
N TYR A 240 -25.45 -1.28 -0.50
CA TYR A 240 -24.85 -2.32 -1.35
C TYR A 240 -23.33 -2.22 -1.37
N SER A 241 -22.65 -3.23 -0.83
CA SER A 241 -21.18 -3.42 -0.87
C SER A 241 -20.82 -4.83 -1.37
N LEU A 242 -19.55 -5.23 -1.31
CA LEU A 242 -19.13 -6.63 -1.55
C LEU A 242 -19.88 -7.65 -0.69
N LEU A 243 -20.39 -7.25 0.48
CA LEU A 243 -21.18 -8.11 1.36
C LEU A 243 -22.69 -8.10 1.02
N GLY A 244 -23.06 -7.62 -0.16
CA GLY A 244 -24.46 -7.48 -0.58
C GLY A 244 -25.16 -6.39 0.22
N THR A 245 -26.31 -6.71 0.84
CA THR A 245 -27.10 -5.78 1.67
C THR A 245 -26.73 -5.82 3.16
N LYS A 246 -25.69 -6.58 3.55
CA LYS A 246 -25.26 -6.65 4.95
C LYS A 246 -24.62 -5.32 5.34
N PHE A 247 -25.08 -4.75 6.46
CA PHE A 247 -24.53 -3.51 6.99
C PHE A 247 -23.04 -3.68 7.28
N SER A 248 -22.22 -2.87 6.61
CA SER A 248 -20.76 -2.92 6.71
C SER A 248 -20.13 -1.53 6.80
N VAL A 249 -20.91 -0.45 6.81
CA VAL A 249 -20.40 0.92 6.87
C VAL A 249 -19.52 1.08 8.11
N HIS A 250 -18.27 1.50 7.88
CA HIS A 250 -17.28 1.61 8.95
C HIS A 250 -17.79 2.55 10.05
N PHE A 251 -17.68 2.11 11.29
CA PHE A 251 -18.21 2.85 12.43
C PHE A 251 -17.62 4.26 12.51
N GLY A 252 -16.39 4.51 12.06
CA GLY A 252 -15.74 5.82 12.06
C GLY A 252 -16.26 6.84 11.02
N THR A 253 -17.20 6.46 10.16
CA THR A 253 -17.73 7.33 9.08
C THR A 253 -18.29 8.64 9.64
N THR A 254 -17.83 9.77 9.08
CA THR A 254 -18.32 11.12 9.39
C THR A 254 -18.18 12.04 8.15
N PRO A 255 -19.23 12.79 7.75
CA PRO A 255 -19.21 13.62 6.55
C PRO A 255 -18.17 14.75 6.51
N VAL A 256 -17.62 15.13 7.67
CA VAL A 256 -16.69 16.28 7.79
C VAL A 256 -15.22 15.87 7.76
N ALA A 257 -14.89 14.59 7.96
CA ALA A 257 -13.49 14.12 8.01
C ALA A 257 -12.68 14.42 6.73
N PRO A 258 -13.25 14.29 5.51
CA PRO A 258 -12.53 14.59 4.26
C PRO A 258 -12.05 16.04 4.09
N PHE A 259 -12.53 16.99 4.88
CA PHE A 259 -12.33 18.43 4.67
C PHE A 259 -11.39 19.03 5.72
N HIS A 260 -10.81 20.20 5.44
CA HIS A 260 -9.95 20.92 6.38
C HIS A 260 -10.79 21.75 7.35
N LEU A 261 -10.94 21.29 8.59
CA LEU A 261 -11.83 21.89 9.58
C LEU A 261 -11.20 23.05 10.35
N ALA A 262 -9.87 23.22 10.29
CA ALA A 262 -9.17 24.30 10.98
C ALA A 262 -9.77 25.69 10.69
N LEU A 263 -10.28 25.87 9.46
CA LEU A 263 -10.94 27.08 9.01
C LEU A 263 -12.17 27.48 9.82
N ALA A 264 -12.91 26.50 10.36
CA ALA A 264 -14.08 26.81 11.17
C ALA A 264 -13.70 27.47 12.50
N PHE A 265 -12.47 27.27 12.97
CA PHE A 265 -11.96 27.74 14.27
C PHE A 265 -11.18 29.05 14.19
N LEU A 266 -10.94 29.59 12.98
CA LEU A 266 -10.34 30.92 12.78
C LEU A 266 -11.35 32.03 13.11
N ARG A 267 -11.70 32.16 14.39
CA ARG A 267 -12.62 33.17 14.93
C ARG A 267 -12.24 33.53 16.37
N PRO A 268 -12.70 34.66 16.92
CA PRO A 268 -12.31 35.10 18.27
C PRO A 268 -12.57 34.09 19.39
N ASN A 269 -13.60 33.25 19.27
CA ASN A 269 -13.86 32.17 20.23
C ASN A 269 -13.93 30.80 19.53
N PRO A 270 -12.81 30.07 19.43
CA PRO A 270 -12.77 28.74 18.82
C PRO A 270 -13.68 27.70 19.50
N THR A 271 -13.94 27.85 20.81
CA THR A 271 -14.80 26.93 21.57
C THR A 271 -16.30 27.13 21.30
N SER A 272 -16.67 28.26 20.68
CA SER A 272 -18.06 28.55 20.29
C SER A 272 -18.50 27.85 18.99
N VAL A 273 -17.58 27.20 18.28
CA VAL A 273 -17.88 26.51 17.02
C VAL A 273 -18.95 25.44 17.23
N THR A 274 -20.03 25.54 16.44
CA THR A 274 -21.17 24.63 16.51
C THR A 274 -21.04 23.49 15.50
N PRO A 275 -21.82 22.41 15.63
CA PRO A 275 -21.90 21.37 14.60
C PRO A 275 -22.27 21.92 13.22
N SER A 276 -23.15 22.93 13.16
CA SER A 276 -23.58 23.56 11.91
C SER A 276 -22.43 24.34 11.24
N ASP A 277 -21.58 25.02 12.03
CA ASP A 277 -20.39 25.69 11.51
C ASP A 277 -19.42 24.72 10.81
N LEU A 278 -19.19 23.54 11.40
CA LEU A 278 -18.31 22.52 10.81
C LEU A 278 -18.89 21.96 9.51
N ILE A 279 -20.19 21.67 9.49
CA ILE A 279 -20.87 21.15 8.30
C ILE A 279 -20.84 22.20 7.18
N GLU A 280 -21.08 23.47 7.49
CA GLU A 280 -21.03 24.53 6.48
C GLU A 280 -19.60 24.79 5.99
N CYS A 281 -18.59 24.71 6.87
CA CYS A 281 -17.18 24.76 6.48
C CYS A 281 -16.83 23.65 5.46
N ALA A 282 -17.29 22.43 5.71
CA ALA A 282 -17.10 21.29 4.81
C ALA A 282 -17.88 21.47 3.49
N LYS A 283 -19.16 21.86 3.54
CA LYS A 283 -19.98 22.14 2.35
C LYS A 283 -19.39 23.26 1.49
N SER A 284 -18.89 24.33 2.09
CA SER A 284 -18.23 25.43 1.38
C SER A 284 -16.98 24.97 0.63
N GLN A 285 -16.14 24.15 1.26
CA GLN A 285 -15.01 23.51 0.59
C GLN A 285 -15.46 22.62 -0.56
N PHE A 286 -16.43 21.74 -0.33
CA PHE A 286 -17.01 20.89 -1.38
C PHE A 286 -17.49 21.70 -2.58
N ARG A 287 -18.29 22.76 -2.38
CA ARG A 287 -18.76 23.66 -3.44
C ARG A 287 -17.61 24.25 -4.26
N ARG A 288 -16.54 24.72 -3.62
CA ARG A 288 -15.36 25.28 -4.30
C ARG A 288 -14.59 24.23 -5.10
N TRP A 289 -14.43 23.03 -4.55
CA TRP A 289 -13.67 21.96 -5.19
C TRP A 289 -14.40 21.43 -6.42
N ILE A 290 -15.71 21.16 -6.33
CA ILE A 290 -16.49 20.69 -7.48
C ILE A 290 -16.60 21.75 -8.58
N ALA A 291 -16.67 23.04 -8.21
CA ALA A 291 -16.67 24.13 -9.19
C ALA A 291 -15.32 24.20 -9.95
N SER A 292 -14.21 23.97 -9.24
CA SER A 292 -12.88 23.89 -9.83
C SER A 292 -12.75 22.69 -10.75
N PHE A 293 -13.23 21.51 -10.31
CA PHE A 293 -13.25 20.29 -11.11
C PHE A 293 -14.03 20.46 -12.41
N ARG A 294 -15.26 20.96 -12.34
CA ARG A 294 -16.10 21.22 -13.52
C ARG A 294 -15.41 22.15 -14.52
N THR A 295 -14.78 23.21 -14.02
CA THR A 295 -14.00 24.13 -14.86
C THR A 295 -12.81 23.44 -15.52
N PHE A 296 -12.16 22.51 -14.81
CA PHE A 296 -11.01 21.77 -15.31
C PHE A 296 -11.39 20.80 -16.43
N VAL A 297 -12.49 20.05 -16.25
CA VAL A 297 -13.05 19.13 -17.26
C VAL A 297 -13.51 19.90 -18.50
N GLY A 298 -14.20 21.04 -18.34
CA GLY A 298 -14.75 21.80 -19.46
C GLY A 298 -13.74 22.59 -20.31
N LYS A 299 -12.51 22.82 -19.82
CA LYS A 299 -11.52 23.69 -20.50
C LYS A 299 -10.87 23.05 -21.72
N ARG A 300 -10.41 21.79 -21.59
CA ARG A 300 -9.65 21.07 -22.64
C ARG A 300 -9.84 19.55 -22.46
N PRO A 301 -10.34 18.82 -23.48
CA PRO A 301 -10.39 17.36 -23.45
C PRO A 301 -9.01 16.75 -23.16
N GLY A 302 -8.96 15.68 -22.37
CA GLY A 302 -7.71 14.98 -22.01
C GLY A 302 -6.80 15.71 -21.02
N ARG A 303 -7.20 16.89 -20.51
CA ARG A 303 -6.42 17.58 -19.46
C ARG A 303 -6.46 16.85 -18.12
N ILE A 304 -7.57 16.19 -17.85
CA ILE A 304 -7.74 15.29 -16.70
C ILE A 304 -8.24 13.94 -17.21
N VAL A 305 -7.63 12.87 -16.72
CA VAL A 305 -8.07 11.50 -16.93
C VAL A 305 -8.14 10.81 -15.56
N ILE A 306 -9.22 10.08 -15.30
CA ILE A 306 -9.42 9.29 -14.10
C ILE A 306 -9.82 7.89 -14.55
N ARG A 307 -8.94 6.92 -14.31
CA ARG A 307 -9.14 5.51 -14.63
C ARG A 307 -9.54 4.74 -13.39
N PHE A 308 -10.42 3.77 -13.53
CA PHE A 308 -10.85 2.92 -12.43
C PHE A 308 -10.51 1.46 -12.71
N PHE A 309 -9.99 0.79 -11.69
CA PHE A 309 -9.78 -0.64 -11.63
C PHE A 309 -10.37 -1.20 -10.33
N CYS A 310 -11.27 -2.18 -10.45
CA CYS A 310 -11.86 -2.91 -9.35
C CYS A 310 -11.04 -4.18 -9.06
N GLY A 311 -10.31 -4.20 -7.95
CA GLY A 311 -9.51 -5.35 -7.54
C GLY A 311 -8.52 -5.07 -6.40
N GLU A 312 -7.77 -6.10 -6.02
CA GLU A 312 -6.78 -6.04 -4.94
C GLU A 312 -5.52 -5.26 -5.38
N ALA A 313 -5.05 -4.37 -4.51
CA ALA A 313 -4.04 -3.37 -4.85
C ALA A 313 -2.67 -3.95 -5.19
N LEU A 314 -2.19 -4.96 -4.46
CA LEU A 314 -0.88 -5.56 -4.70
C LEU A 314 -0.88 -6.40 -5.98
N ASP A 315 -1.92 -7.21 -6.19
CA ASP A 315 -2.08 -7.97 -7.43
C ASP A 315 -2.24 -7.02 -8.63
N PHE A 316 -2.92 -5.88 -8.50
CA PHE A 316 -2.95 -4.85 -9.54
C PHE A 316 -1.57 -4.26 -9.84
N CYS A 317 -0.79 -3.95 -8.81
CA CYS A 317 0.58 -3.44 -8.98
C CYS A 317 1.46 -4.44 -9.73
N HIS A 318 1.45 -5.70 -9.32
CA HIS A 318 2.20 -6.76 -10.00
C HIS A 318 1.76 -6.94 -11.45
N ALA A 319 0.46 -6.83 -11.74
CA ALA A 319 -0.05 -6.88 -13.12
C ALA A 319 0.45 -5.71 -13.97
N LEU A 320 0.48 -4.47 -13.43
CA LEU A 320 1.01 -3.31 -14.15
C LEU A 320 2.50 -3.49 -14.49
N VAL A 321 3.30 -4.00 -13.54
CA VAL A 321 4.72 -4.29 -13.76
C VAL A 321 4.89 -5.37 -14.84
N GLU A 322 4.09 -6.43 -14.76
CA GLU A 322 4.11 -7.53 -15.71
C GLU A 322 3.74 -7.06 -17.12
N TYR A 323 2.63 -6.34 -17.23
CA TYR A 323 2.16 -5.79 -18.49
C TYR A 323 3.16 -4.80 -19.10
N ARG A 324 3.85 -3.99 -18.28
CA ARG A 324 4.94 -3.12 -18.74
C ARG A 324 6.12 -3.91 -19.32
N ALA A 325 6.42 -5.08 -18.76
CA ALA A 325 7.55 -5.90 -19.18
C ALA A 325 7.23 -6.79 -20.40
N THR A 326 5.99 -7.30 -20.51
CA THR A 326 5.65 -8.34 -21.49
C THR A 326 4.51 -7.97 -22.45
N GLY A 327 3.79 -6.88 -22.19
CA GLY A 327 2.59 -6.49 -22.96
C GLY A 327 1.36 -7.35 -22.69
N SER A 328 1.40 -8.23 -21.68
CA SER A 328 0.30 -9.13 -21.31
C SER A 328 0.31 -9.40 -19.81
N VAL A 329 -0.81 -9.91 -19.27
CA VAL A 329 -0.88 -10.42 -17.90
C VAL A 329 -1.22 -11.90 -17.97
N PRO A 330 -0.56 -12.77 -17.18
CA PRO A 330 -0.88 -14.19 -17.16
C PRO A 330 -2.31 -14.45 -16.72
N GLU A 331 -3.01 -15.36 -17.39
CA GLU A 331 -4.41 -15.72 -17.11
C GLU A 331 -4.63 -16.22 -15.68
N TYR A 332 -3.57 -16.76 -15.05
CA TYR A 332 -3.64 -17.25 -13.68
C TYR A 332 -3.74 -16.14 -12.62
N GLN A 333 -3.41 -14.89 -12.95
CA GLN A 333 -3.49 -13.76 -12.03
C GLN A 333 -4.93 -13.28 -11.97
N THR A 334 -5.45 -13.07 -10.77
CA THR A 334 -6.87 -12.81 -10.53
C THR A 334 -7.09 -11.42 -9.99
N VAL A 335 -8.27 -10.84 -10.22
CA VAL A 335 -8.59 -9.47 -9.81
C VAL A 335 -8.60 -9.26 -8.29
N ALA A 336 -8.98 -10.26 -7.49
CA ALA A 336 -9.03 -10.16 -6.03
C ALA A 336 -9.06 -11.55 -5.35
N PRO A 337 -8.75 -11.63 -4.04
CA PRO A 337 -9.05 -12.82 -3.25
C PRO A 337 -10.52 -13.22 -3.36
N TRP A 338 -10.80 -14.52 -3.38
CA TRP A 338 -12.16 -15.09 -3.54
C TRP A 338 -12.83 -14.84 -4.90
N ASN A 339 -12.20 -14.10 -5.80
CA ASN A 339 -12.68 -13.88 -7.16
C ASN A 339 -11.67 -14.45 -8.15
N ARG A 340 -12.05 -15.50 -8.88
CA ARG A 340 -11.18 -16.14 -9.87
C ARG A 340 -11.26 -15.53 -11.27
N THR A 341 -11.89 -14.36 -11.43
CA THR A 341 -11.87 -13.62 -12.70
C THR A 341 -10.42 -13.24 -13.04
N PRO A 342 -9.92 -13.63 -14.23
CA PRO A 342 -8.58 -13.25 -14.68
C PRO A 342 -8.41 -11.73 -14.71
N LEU A 343 -7.25 -11.27 -14.26
CA LEU A 343 -6.87 -9.87 -14.34
C LEU A 343 -6.39 -9.59 -15.77
N ALA A 344 -7.16 -8.78 -16.50
CA ALA A 344 -6.80 -8.30 -17.82
C ALA A 344 -6.74 -6.77 -17.87
N PHE A 345 -5.95 -6.26 -18.83
CA PHE A 345 -5.94 -4.87 -19.26
C PHE A 345 -6.56 -4.78 -20.67
N ASP A 346 -7.86 -5.02 -20.75
CA ASP A 346 -8.63 -5.03 -22.01
C ASP A 346 -9.37 -3.71 -22.26
N GLY A 347 -9.15 -2.69 -21.43
CA GLY A 347 -9.64 -1.35 -21.66
C GLY A 347 -9.04 -0.69 -22.92
N PRO A 348 -9.76 0.25 -23.57
CA PRO A 348 -9.32 0.90 -24.82
C PRO A 348 -7.93 1.57 -24.75
N ASP A 349 -7.54 2.02 -23.55
CA ASP A 349 -6.28 2.73 -23.28
C ASP A 349 -5.06 1.78 -23.11
N TYR A 350 -5.29 0.47 -23.11
CA TYR A 350 -4.28 -0.59 -22.93
C TYR A 350 -4.14 -1.46 -24.20
N THR A 351 -4.58 -0.97 -25.36
CA THR A 351 -4.37 -1.70 -26.61
C THR A 351 -2.97 -1.38 -27.17
N PRO A 352 -2.27 -2.32 -27.83
CA PRO A 352 -0.96 -2.05 -28.42
C PRO A 352 -0.94 -0.89 -29.42
N ARG A 353 -2.09 -0.57 -30.04
CA ARG A 353 -2.24 0.54 -30.99
C ARG A 353 -2.55 1.88 -30.31
N ASN A 354 -3.01 1.89 -29.07
CA ASN A 354 -3.44 3.07 -28.33
C ASN A 354 -3.10 2.95 -26.84
N LEU A 355 -1.82 2.67 -26.53
CA LEU A 355 -1.34 2.62 -25.16
C LEU A 355 -1.17 4.03 -24.60
N SER A 356 -2.25 4.57 -24.03
CA SER A 356 -2.26 5.90 -23.40
C SER A 356 -2.27 5.85 -21.87
N ALA A 357 -2.54 4.67 -21.29
CA ALA A 357 -2.54 4.50 -19.84
C ALA A 357 -1.10 4.46 -19.30
N PRO A 358 -0.81 5.17 -18.18
CA PRO A 358 0.50 5.10 -17.55
C PRO A 358 0.74 3.72 -16.94
N LEU A 359 1.95 3.20 -17.13
CA LEU A 359 2.47 1.97 -16.49
C LEU A 359 3.61 2.28 -15.51
N ALA A 360 3.96 3.55 -15.37
CA ALA A 360 4.89 4.11 -14.42
C ALA A 360 4.34 5.47 -13.95
N PHE A 361 4.58 5.83 -12.70
CA PHE A 361 3.90 6.93 -12.04
C PHE A 361 4.88 7.86 -11.35
N ASN A 362 4.62 9.17 -11.41
CA ASN A 362 5.37 10.17 -10.64
C ASN A 362 4.89 10.20 -9.18
N VAL A 363 3.63 9.82 -8.93
CA VAL A 363 3.08 9.76 -7.57
C VAL A 363 2.36 8.44 -7.39
N VAL A 364 2.71 7.72 -6.32
CA VAL A 364 1.96 6.55 -5.87
C VAL A 364 1.46 6.85 -4.46
N GLU A 365 0.15 6.82 -4.26
CA GLU A 365 -0.52 7.02 -2.97
C GLU A 365 -1.18 5.71 -2.56
N THR A 366 -0.87 5.23 -1.35
CA THR A 366 -1.33 3.91 -0.90
C THR A 366 -2.38 3.97 0.19
N SER A 367 -2.90 5.15 0.54
CA SER A 367 -3.87 5.31 1.62
C SER A 367 -3.33 4.64 2.90
N ASN A 368 -4.21 4.14 3.76
CA ASN A 368 -3.85 3.36 4.94
C ASN A 368 -3.71 1.85 4.66
N LEU A 369 -3.35 1.43 3.42
CA LEU A 369 -3.18 0.02 3.07
C LEU A 369 -2.12 -0.69 3.93
N THR A 370 -1.14 0.04 4.46
CA THR A 370 -0.15 -0.46 5.41
C THR A 370 -0.79 -1.25 6.56
N ASP A 371 -1.96 -0.81 7.03
CA ASP A 371 -2.71 -1.40 8.14
C ASP A 371 -3.36 -2.74 7.79
N TYR A 372 -3.54 -3.04 6.49
CA TYR A 372 -4.27 -4.21 6.00
C TYR A 372 -3.37 -5.21 5.28
N VAL A 373 -2.37 -4.73 4.56
CA VAL A 373 -1.51 -5.56 3.69
C VAL A 373 -0.04 -5.54 4.10
N GLY A 374 0.35 -4.71 5.07
CA GLY A 374 1.71 -4.63 5.62
C GLY A 374 2.66 -3.75 4.80
N LEU A 375 3.47 -2.93 5.49
CA LEU A 375 4.36 -1.93 4.87
C LEU A 375 5.33 -2.54 3.85
N LEU A 376 5.97 -3.67 4.17
CA LEU A 376 6.97 -4.26 3.29
C LEU A 376 6.36 -4.78 1.98
N ASN A 377 5.14 -5.31 2.02
CA ASN A 377 4.40 -5.71 0.82
C ASN A 377 4.06 -4.49 -0.06
N VAL A 378 3.60 -3.40 0.55
CA VAL A 378 3.31 -2.14 -0.15
C VAL A 378 4.56 -1.62 -0.85
N LEU A 379 5.68 -1.48 -0.14
CA LEU A 379 6.95 -1.02 -0.71
C LEU A 379 7.44 -1.93 -1.84
N THR A 380 7.34 -3.25 -1.66
CA THR A 380 7.75 -4.26 -2.66
C THR A 380 6.94 -4.15 -3.94
N ALA A 381 5.61 -4.06 -3.84
CA ALA A 381 4.73 -4.04 -5.01
C ALA A 381 4.75 -2.70 -5.77
N THR A 382 4.92 -1.58 -5.06
CA THR A 382 4.80 -0.23 -5.63
C THR A 382 6.12 0.36 -6.14
N ASN A 383 7.26 -0.02 -5.56
CA ASN A 383 8.57 0.50 -5.95
C ASN A 383 8.85 0.37 -7.47
N PRO A 384 8.63 -0.79 -8.12
CA PRO A 384 8.77 -0.94 -9.58
C PRO A 384 7.92 0.00 -10.45
N LEU A 385 6.85 0.57 -9.90
CA LEU A 385 5.92 1.45 -10.60
C LEU A 385 6.33 2.92 -10.54
N LEU A 386 7.31 3.29 -9.70
CA LEU A 386 7.83 4.64 -9.67
C LEU A 386 8.58 4.96 -10.97
N SER A 387 8.16 6.03 -11.65
CA SER A 387 8.86 6.57 -12.81
C SER A 387 10.30 6.98 -12.46
N GLU A 388 11.15 7.13 -13.46
CA GLU A 388 12.54 7.61 -13.30
C GLU A 388 12.62 9.13 -13.03
N SER A 389 11.48 9.83 -12.87
CA SER A 389 11.47 11.26 -12.52
C SER A 389 12.16 11.50 -11.17
N HIS A 390 12.94 12.58 -11.08
CA HIS A 390 13.57 13.01 -9.84
C HIS A 390 12.56 13.45 -8.77
N SER A 391 11.35 13.84 -9.19
CA SER A 391 10.23 14.20 -8.30
C SER A 391 9.39 12.99 -7.88
N ALA A 392 9.68 11.79 -8.41
CA ALA A 392 8.86 10.61 -8.17
C ALA A 392 8.77 10.29 -6.67
N THR A 393 7.55 10.17 -6.15
CA THR A 393 7.30 9.98 -4.72
C THR A 393 6.27 8.88 -4.48
N LEU A 394 6.60 7.96 -3.59
CA LEU A 394 5.65 6.99 -3.02
C LEU A 394 5.21 7.50 -1.65
N PHE A 395 3.90 7.53 -1.40
CA PHE A 395 3.32 7.88 -0.11
C PHE A 395 2.72 6.64 0.54
N THR A 396 3.09 6.41 1.79
CA THR A 396 2.47 5.38 2.63
C THR A 396 1.81 6.03 3.83
N GLU A 397 0.60 5.58 4.18
CA GLU A 397 -0.05 5.97 5.44
C GLU A 397 -0.34 4.75 6.32
N THR A 398 -0.42 5.02 7.62
CA THR A 398 -0.94 4.12 8.64
C THR A 398 -1.82 4.91 9.60
N LEU A 399 -2.93 4.32 10.03
CA LEU A 399 -3.80 4.85 11.08
C LEU A 399 -3.76 3.99 12.33
N LEU A 400 -3.30 2.73 12.22
CA LEU A 400 -3.31 1.75 13.30
C LEU A 400 -1.87 1.44 13.72
N TYR A 401 -1.64 1.38 15.02
CA TYR A 401 -0.40 0.86 15.57
C TYR A 401 -0.69 -0.15 16.67
N ALA A 402 0.23 -1.09 16.86
CA ALA A 402 0.14 -2.07 17.93
C ALA A 402 1.19 -1.77 19.01
N GLY A 403 0.76 -1.73 20.27
CA GLY A 403 1.60 -1.44 21.44
C GLY A 403 1.46 0.00 21.95
N ASN A 404 2.41 0.45 22.76
CA ASN A 404 2.38 1.77 23.42
C ASN A 404 3.27 2.83 22.74
N ASP A 405 4.03 2.44 21.70
CA ASP A 405 5.03 3.29 21.04
C ASP A 405 4.95 3.12 19.51
N PRO A 406 4.34 4.09 18.79
CA PRO A 406 4.24 4.08 17.34
C PRO A 406 5.60 3.95 16.62
N THR A 407 6.66 4.52 17.20
CA THR A 407 8.00 4.51 16.59
C THR A 407 8.62 3.10 16.59
N LYS A 408 8.39 2.34 17.67
CA LYS A 408 8.81 0.93 17.74
C LYS A 408 7.98 0.07 16.80
N TYR A 409 6.70 0.37 16.65
CA TYR A 409 5.81 -0.34 15.75
C TYR A 409 6.24 -0.19 14.28
N PHE A 410 6.61 1.01 13.86
CA PHE A 410 7.10 1.27 12.50
C PHE A 410 8.32 0.39 12.12
N ASN A 411 9.34 0.33 12.99
CA ASN A 411 10.51 -0.53 12.73
C ASN A 411 10.15 -2.03 12.65
N ARG A 412 9.14 -2.48 13.42
CA ARG A 412 8.66 -3.87 13.32
C ARG A 412 8.00 -4.14 11.97
N GLN A 413 7.26 -3.18 11.41
CA GLN A 413 6.61 -3.35 10.10
C GLN A 413 7.62 -3.50 8.96
N LEU A 414 8.80 -2.88 9.05
CA LEU A 414 9.89 -2.98 8.06
C LEU A 414 10.67 -4.30 8.10
N CYS A 415 10.56 -5.06 9.20
CA CYS A 415 11.24 -6.35 9.40
C CYS A 415 12.77 -6.31 9.47
N ALA A 416 13.40 -5.14 9.34
CA ALA A 416 14.80 -4.86 9.63
C ALA A 416 14.94 -3.36 9.94
N ASP A 417 16.16 -2.88 10.22
CA ASP A 417 16.37 -1.45 10.43
C ASP A 417 16.10 -0.64 9.15
N LEU A 418 15.60 0.59 9.33
CA LEU A 418 15.17 1.44 8.24
C LEU A 418 16.28 1.72 7.22
N THR A 419 17.52 1.97 7.66
CA THR A 419 18.63 2.28 6.75
C THR A 419 18.92 1.09 5.84
N THR A 420 19.05 -0.11 6.41
CA THR A 420 19.33 -1.33 5.65
C THR A 420 18.20 -1.63 4.65
N VAL A 421 16.93 -1.59 5.07
CA VAL A 421 15.80 -1.82 4.15
C VAL A 421 15.76 -0.75 3.06
N SER A 422 15.96 0.52 3.41
CA SER A 422 15.94 1.64 2.46
C SER A 422 16.98 1.48 1.37
N VAL A 423 18.17 0.97 1.70
CA VAL A 423 19.23 0.66 0.74
C VAL A 423 18.85 -0.54 -0.13
N LEU A 424 18.34 -1.62 0.45
CA LEU A 424 17.93 -2.82 -0.30
C LEU A 424 16.82 -2.54 -1.33
N ILE A 425 15.86 -1.68 -0.99
CA ILE A 425 14.75 -1.31 -1.88
C ILE A 425 15.00 -0.02 -2.67
N ASN A 426 16.13 0.67 -2.44
CA ASN A 426 16.45 1.97 -3.03
C ASN A 426 15.36 3.05 -2.83
N LEU A 427 14.75 3.09 -1.63
CA LEU A 427 13.76 4.09 -1.24
C LEU A 427 13.98 4.52 0.21
N LEU A 428 14.04 5.82 0.45
CA LEU A 428 14.30 6.42 1.76
C LEU A 428 13.15 7.37 2.13
N PRO A 429 12.60 7.30 3.36
CA PRO A 429 11.64 8.29 3.84
C PRO A 429 12.31 9.64 3.93
N THR A 430 11.79 10.67 3.27
CA THR A 430 12.46 11.98 3.16
C THR A 430 12.68 12.64 4.52
N ASN A 431 11.81 12.40 5.50
CA ASN A 431 11.94 12.92 6.87
C ASN A 431 13.10 12.28 7.65
N TYR A 432 13.51 11.05 7.31
CA TYR A 432 14.55 10.32 8.03
C TYR A 432 15.96 10.93 7.87
N PRO A 433 16.51 11.13 6.65
CA PRO A 433 17.82 11.74 6.48
C PRO A 433 17.76 13.27 6.67
N SER A 434 16.58 13.89 6.49
CA SER A 434 16.35 15.33 6.77
C SER A 434 16.33 15.63 8.27
N ASN A 435 15.94 14.66 9.10
CA ASN A 435 15.72 14.83 10.53
C ASN A 435 14.66 15.91 10.88
N PHE A 436 13.74 16.17 9.95
CA PHE A 436 12.53 17.00 10.13
C PHE A 436 11.42 16.53 9.18
N SER A 437 10.18 16.91 9.46
CA SER A 437 9.05 16.74 8.53
C SER A 437 8.57 18.11 8.06
N SER A 438 8.27 18.26 6.77
CA SER A 438 7.62 19.48 6.28
C SER A 438 6.11 19.51 6.55
N ARG A 439 5.51 18.39 7.01
CA ARG A 439 4.09 18.31 7.39
C ARG A 439 3.94 18.12 8.91
N SER A 440 2.96 18.81 9.50
CA SER A 440 2.69 18.75 10.93
C SER A 440 2.08 17.41 11.34
N ASN A 441 2.67 16.77 12.36
CA ASN A 441 2.11 15.63 13.10
C ASN A 441 1.68 16.02 14.52
N VAL A 442 1.64 17.33 14.82
CA VAL A 442 1.27 17.87 16.14
C VAL A 442 -0.09 17.36 16.62
N PRO A 443 -1.15 17.25 15.79
CA PRO A 443 -2.43 16.73 16.23
C PRO A 443 -2.32 15.33 16.85
N GLU A 444 -1.52 14.45 16.24
CA GLU A 444 -1.33 13.07 16.70
C GLU A 444 -0.47 13.03 17.99
N ILE A 445 0.56 13.87 18.09
CA ILE A 445 1.36 14.00 19.33
C ILE A 445 0.49 14.50 20.49
N VAL A 446 -0.30 15.55 20.27
CA VAL A 446 -1.16 16.16 21.29
C VAL A 446 -2.24 15.18 21.72
N MET A 447 -2.90 14.50 20.78
CA MET A 447 -3.88 13.46 21.10
C MET A 447 -3.25 12.30 21.87
N HIS A 448 -2.09 11.80 21.43
CA HIS A 448 -1.42 10.69 22.11
C HIS A 448 -1.04 11.05 23.55
N LYS A 449 -0.54 12.27 23.78
CA LYS A 449 -0.23 12.76 25.14
C LYS A 449 -1.48 12.99 25.99
N ALA A 450 -2.52 13.62 25.43
CA ALA A 450 -3.76 13.93 26.16
C ALA A 450 -4.48 12.68 26.68
N PHE A 451 -4.32 11.54 26.00
CA PHE A 451 -4.90 10.26 26.38
C PHE A 451 -3.86 9.25 26.91
N SER A 452 -2.68 9.71 27.35
CA SER A 452 -1.65 8.84 27.95
C SER A 452 -1.28 7.61 27.11
N GLY A 453 -1.27 7.76 25.78
CA GLY A 453 -0.99 6.69 24.82
C GLY A 453 -2.12 5.68 24.60
N GLN A 454 -3.32 5.91 25.15
CA GLN A 454 -4.48 5.01 25.05
C GLN A 454 -5.40 5.34 23.85
N ILE A 455 -4.91 6.07 22.84
CA ILE A 455 -5.69 6.30 21.61
C ILE A 455 -5.57 5.07 20.67
N PRO A 456 -6.68 4.61 20.08
CA PRO A 456 -6.65 3.44 19.20
C PRO A 456 -6.12 3.74 17.78
N GLN A 457 -5.82 5.00 17.47
CA GLN A 457 -5.32 5.43 16.16
C GLN A 457 -4.17 6.41 16.32
N TYR A 458 -3.18 6.30 15.43
CA TYR A 458 -2.10 7.27 15.26
C TYR A 458 -1.83 7.42 13.77
N HIS A 459 -2.11 8.59 13.21
CA HIS A 459 -1.94 8.84 11.77
C HIS A 459 -0.49 9.19 11.45
N GLU A 460 0.18 8.35 10.66
CA GLU A 460 1.50 8.66 10.10
C GLU A 460 1.45 8.55 8.59
N ARG A 461 1.96 9.60 7.91
CA ARG A 461 2.12 9.65 6.46
C ARG A 461 3.58 9.91 6.12
N LEU A 462 4.19 9.00 5.36
CA LEU A 462 5.58 9.09 4.94
C LEU A 462 5.70 9.30 3.43
N SER A 463 6.74 10.03 3.03
CA SER A 463 7.10 10.24 1.62
C SER A 463 8.41 9.52 1.34
N TRP A 464 8.38 8.54 0.45
CA TRP A 464 9.52 7.70 0.07
C TRP A 464 10.04 8.14 -1.29
N ARG A 465 11.34 8.38 -1.38
CA ARG A 465 12.02 8.79 -2.61
C ARG A 465 13.34 8.04 -2.78
N ARG A 466 13.83 7.98 -4.01
CA ARG A 466 15.16 7.44 -4.29
C ARG A 466 16.22 8.36 -3.66
N PRO A 467 17.21 7.85 -2.90
CA PRO A 467 18.15 8.69 -2.17
C PRO A 467 18.99 9.60 -3.07
N THR A 468 19.43 9.09 -4.23
CA THR A 468 20.27 9.81 -5.20
C THR A 468 19.57 11.00 -5.84
N THR A 469 18.23 11.03 -5.88
CA THR A 469 17.49 12.21 -6.37
C THR A 469 17.50 13.36 -5.36
N GLY A 470 17.87 13.10 -4.10
CA GLY A 470 18.11 14.11 -3.07
C GLY A 470 19.55 14.64 -3.04
N ASP A 471 20.41 14.12 -3.90
CA ASP A 471 21.77 14.59 -4.09
C ASP A 471 21.81 15.55 -5.30
N ALA A 472 22.02 16.84 -5.03
CA ALA A 472 22.00 17.87 -6.08
C ALA A 472 23.08 17.65 -7.15
N PHE A 473 24.24 17.10 -6.76
CA PHE A 473 25.32 16.78 -7.68
C PHE A 473 24.95 15.58 -8.57
N ALA A 474 24.53 14.46 -7.97
CA ALA A 474 24.13 13.28 -8.71
C ALA A 474 22.93 13.55 -9.63
N SER A 475 21.95 14.33 -9.16
CA SER A 475 20.81 14.78 -9.95
C SER A 475 21.25 15.61 -11.17
N SER A 476 22.23 16.51 -11.01
CA SER A 476 22.72 17.35 -12.13
C SER A 476 23.42 16.55 -13.23
N LEU A 477 23.97 15.38 -12.89
CA LEU A 477 24.64 14.48 -13.81
C LEU A 477 23.70 13.47 -14.47
N ASN A 478 22.39 13.49 -14.14
CA ASN A 478 21.40 12.50 -14.58
C ASN A 478 21.86 11.05 -14.36
N VAL A 479 22.48 10.79 -13.21
CA VAL A 479 22.97 9.46 -12.84
C VAL A 479 21.77 8.50 -12.78
N PRO A 480 21.90 7.25 -13.27
CA PRO A 480 20.85 6.25 -13.12
C PRO A 480 20.39 6.17 -11.66
N THR A 481 19.08 6.17 -11.46
CA THR A 481 18.53 6.23 -10.10
C THR A 481 18.75 4.95 -9.31
N ILE A 482 19.07 3.85 -9.99
CA ILE A 482 19.42 2.55 -9.42
C ILE A 482 20.90 2.28 -9.72
N ARG A 483 21.67 2.07 -8.64
CA ARG A 483 23.06 1.65 -8.71
C ARG A 483 23.23 0.28 -8.03
N PRO A 484 23.88 -0.70 -8.69
CA PRO A 484 24.14 -2.01 -8.08
C PRO A 484 25.05 -1.89 -6.85
N ILE A 485 24.74 -2.65 -5.81
CA ILE A 485 25.50 -2.68 -4.56
C ILE A 485 25.99 -4.10 -4.32
N ALA A 486 27.30 -4.28 -4.26
CA ALA A 486 27.90 -5.58 -4.00
C ALA A 486 27.77 -5.97 -2.52
N PHE A 487 27.40 -7.23 -2.25
CA PHE A 487 27.35 -7.79 -0.90
C PHE A 487 28.21 -9.04 -0.78
N ASP A 488 28.76 -9.29 0.42
CA ASP A 488 29.27 -10.61 0.78
C ASP A 488 28.09 -11.61 0.86
N PRO A 489 28.15 -12.77 0.15
CA PRO A 489 27.06 -13.75 0.13
C PRO A 489 26.59 -14.21 1.51
N LEU A 490 27.52 -14.45 2.45
CA LEU A 490 27.17 -14.94 3.78
C LEU A 490 26.45 -13.85 4.60
N SER A 491 26.94 -12.61 4.49
CA SER A 491 26.38 -11.46 5.20
C SER A 491 24.96 -11.16 4.73
N LEU A 492 24.72 -11.17 3.41
CA LEU A 492 23.38 -11.01 2.86
C LEU A 492 22.46 -12.17 3.24
N ALA A 493 22.95 -13.42 3.20
CA ALA A 493 22.17 -14.59 3.63
C ALA A 493 21.69 -14.48 5.09
N LYS A 494 22.55 -13.99 6.00
CA LYS A 494 22.19 -13.72 7.41
C LYS A 494 21.16 -12.61 7.53
N LEU A 495 21.31 -11.52 6.77
CA LEU A 495 20.34 -10.42 6.75
C LEU A 495 18.96 -10.88 6.27
N LEU A 496 18.90 -11.63 5.17
CA LEU A 496 17.67 -12.21 4.65
C LEU A 496 17.01 -13.15 5.66
N LEU A 497 17.79 -13.92 6.42
CA LEU A 497 17.28 -14.76 7.49
C LEU A 497 16.65 -13.95 8.62
N ASN A 498 17.26 -12.84 9.03
CA ASN A 498 16.70 -11.95 10.06
C ASN A 498 15.39 -11.30 9.59
N ILE A 499 15.34 -10.81 8.35
CA ILE A 499 14.13 -10.26 7.74
C ILE A 499 13.03 -11.33 7.70
N PHE A 500 13.38 -12.54 7.25
CA PHE A 500 12.47 -13.68 7.21
C PHE A 500 11.89 -13.97 8.60
N TYR A 501 12.72 -14.11 9.63
CA TYR A 501 12.21 -14.33 10.99
C TYR A 501 11.32 -13.20 11.50
N SER A 502 11.60 -11.94 11.15
CA SER A 502 10.73 -10.83 11.55
C SER A 502 9.37 -10.86 10.83
N MET A 503 9.36 -11.11 9.50
CA MET A 503 8.13 -11.24 8.70
C MET A 503 7.21 -12.34 9.25
N PHE A 504 7.79 -13.39 9.82
CA PHE A 504 7.08 -14.57 10.28
C PHE A 504 7.14 -14.76 11.79
N SER A 505 7.38 -13.68 12.54
CA SER A 505 7.46 -13.72 14.01
C SER A 505 6.15 -14.17 14.68
N CYS A 506 5.02 -14.12 13.99
CA CYS A 506 3.75 -14.69 14.42
C CYS A 506 3.70 -16.23 14.37
N ASP A 507 4.65 -16.90 13.70
CA ASP A 507 4.74 -18.37 13.66
C ASP A 507 5.27 -18.97 14.98
N ASP A 508 5.82 -18.16 15.88
CA ASP A 508 6.23 -18.61 17.21
C ASP A 508 5.00 -18.72 18.13
N GLU A 509 4.47 -19.94 18.25
CA GLU A 509 3.27 -20.24 19.05
C GLU A 509 3.51 -20.37 20.55
N ILE A 510 4.76 -20.59 20.98
CA ILE A 510 5.06 -20.78 22.42
C ILE A 510 4.73 -19.51 23.24
N PRO A 511 5.11 -18.29 22.81
CA PRO A 511 4.66 -17.06 23.47
C PRO A 511 3.14 -16.83 23.37
N VAL A 512 2.49 -17.33 22.33
CA VAL A 512 1.03 -17.23 22.11
C VAL A 512 0.28 -18.10 23.12
N LEU A 513 0.66 -19.38 23.24
CA LEU A 513 0.10 -20.34 24.19
C LEU A 513 0.45 -19.97 25.64
N ALA A 514 1.60 -19.32 25.87
CA ALA A 514 2.03 -18.84 27.18
C ALA A 514 1.50 -17.43 27.54
N GLY A 515 0.74 -16.76 26.67
CA GLY A 515 0.14 -15.45 26.94
C GLY A 515 1.13 -14.28 27.12
N VAL A 516 2.35 -14.40 26.59
CA VAL A 516 3.48 -13.48 26.89
C VAL A 516 3.46 -12.19 26.04
N LYS A 517 2.68 -12.15 24.96
CA LYS A 517 2.52 -10.96 24.09
C LYS A 517 1.05 -10.54 24.01
N PRO A 518 0.74 -9.23 23.86
CA PRO A 518 -0.63 -8.78 23.68
C PRO A 518 -1.28 -9.45 22.45
N ILE A 519 -2.50 -9.96 22.61
CA ILE A 519 -3.26 -10.66 21.55
C ILE A 519 -3.33 -9.81 20.28
N ALA A 520 -3.54 -8.49 20.41
CA ALA A 520 -3.60 -7.55 19.29
C ALA A 520 -2.32 -7.48 18.44
N GLU A 521 -1.13 -7.65 19.05
CA GLU A 521 0.16 -7.63 18.34
C GLU A 521 0.44 -8.92 17.54
N LEU A 522 -0.18 -10.03 17.93
CA LEU A 522 0.01 -11.36 17.31
C LEU A 522 -1.06 -11.72 16.28
N SER A 523 -2.04 -10.86 16.10
CA SER A 523 -3.29 -11.13 15.41
C SER A 523 -3.25 -10.90 13.90
N VAL A 524 -2.35 -10.06 13.40
CA VAL A 524 -2.38 -9.63 11.99
C VAL A 524 -1.23 -10.25 11.22
N MET A 525 -1.56 -11.19 10.33
CA MET A 525 -0.61 -11.87 9.47
C MET A 525 -0.63 -11.24 8.08
N TYR A 526 0.36 -10.41 7.77
CA TYR A 526 0.47 -9.75 6.46
C TYR A 526 1.20 -10.59 5.41
N TYR A 527 2.04 -11.53 5.86
CA TYR A 527 3.09 -12.11 5.03
C TYR A 527 2.89 -13.61 4.76
N THR A 528 3.15 -14.01 3.52
CA THR A 528 3.30 -15.42 3.10
C THR A 528 4.73 -15.67 2.62
N ARG A 529 5.14 -16.92 2.38
CA ARG A 529 6.46 -17.18 1.78
C ARG A 529 6.60 -16.51 0.41
N LYS A 530 5.49 -16.39 -0.33
CA LYS A 530 5.45 -15.63 -1.59
C LYS A 530 5.75 -14.13 -1.39
N SER A 531 5.33 -13.52 -0.28
CA SER A 531 5.71 -12.15 0.09
C SER A 531 7.23 -11.98 0.25
N PHE A 532 7.88 -12.89 0.98
CA PHE A 532 9.32 -12.85 1.15
C PHE A 532 10.03 -13.02 -0.20
N VAL A 533 9.58 -13.97 -1.03
CA VAL A 533 10.13 -14.18 -2.37
C VAL A 533 9.96 -12.93 -3.24
N ALA A 534 8.80 -12.28 -3.23
CA ALA A 534 8.57 -11.03 -3.97
C ALA A 534 9.51 -9.90 -3.50
N PHE A 535 9.77 -9.81 -2.19
CA PHE A 535 10.75 -8.88 -1.62
C PHE A 535 12.18 -9.20 -2.12
N VAL A 536 12.64 -10.44 -2.00
CA VAL A 536 13.97 -10.88 -2.49
C VAL A 536 14.14 -10.56 -3.97
N ALA A 537 13.08 -10.78 -4.74
CA ALA A 537 13.09 -10.56 -6.17
C ALA A 537 13.10 -9.07 -6.55
N THR A 538 12.58 -8.20 -5.68
CA THR A 538 12.68 -6.73 -5.82
C THR A 538 14.09 -6.24 -5.50
N ILE A 539 14.72 -6.71 -4.43
CA ILE A 539 16.08 -6.29 -4.04
C ILE A 539 17.15 -6.79 -5.02
N LYS A 540 16.88 -7.87 -5.78
CA LYS A 540 17.75 -8.39 -6.84
C LYS A 540 18.05 -7.37 -7.95
N ARG A 541 17.24 -6.31 -8.06
CA ARG A 541 17.46 -5.18 -8.99
C ARG A 541 18.51 -4.19 -8.50
N VAL A 542 18.79 -4.18 -7.20
CA VAL A 542 19.70 -3.24 -6.53
C VAL A 542 20.97 -3.94 -6.04
N VAL A 543 20.89 -5.24 -5.75
CA VAL A 543 21.99 -5.99 -5.13
C VAL A 543 22.74 -6.86 -6.15
N ASP A 544 24.05 -6.63 -6.24
CA ASP A 544 25.00 -7.45 -7.00
C ASP A 544 25.62 -8.51 -6.08
N VAL A 545 25.31 -9.78 -6.33
CA VAL A 545 25.85 -10.91 -5.56
C VAL A 545 25.68 -12.20 -6.35
N ASP A 546 26.47 -13.22 -6.02
CA ASP A 546 26.15 -14.60 -6.40
C ASP A 546 24.88 -15.04 -5.64
N TRP A 547 23.73 -14.84 -6.29
CA TRP A 547 22.42 -15.17 -5.76
C TRP A 547 22.25 -16.66 -5.47
N GLU A 548 22.83 -17.53 -6.29
CA GLU A 548 22.71 -18.98 -6.09
C GLU A 548 23.46 -19.41 -4.83
N THR A 549 24.71 -18.94 -4.66
CA THR A 549 25.48 -19.18 -3.43
C THR A 549 24.80 -18.56 -2.21
N THR A 550 24.32 -17.32 -2.31
CA THR A 550 23.65 -16.61 -1.22
C THR A 550 22.40 -17.35 -0.76
N MET A 551 21.54 -17.77 -1.69
CA MET A 551 20.30 -18.46 -1.36
C MET A 551 20.56 -19.86 -0.79
N ARG A 552 21.58 -20.57 -1.30
CA ARG A 552 22.02 -21.84 -0.72
C ARG A 552 22.50 -21.66 0.73
N MET A 553 23.26 -20.60 1.01
CA MET A 553 23.67 -20.27 2.38
C MET A 553 22.47 -19.91 3.27
N PHE A 554 21.53 -19.10 2.77
CA PHE A 554 20.30 -18.74 3.49
C PHE A 554 19.47 -19.99 3.86
N ILE A 555 19.23 -20.89 2.91
CA ILE A 555 18.51 -22.15 3.15
C ILE A 555 19.25 -23.01 4.18
N ALA A 556 20.57 -23.17 4.04
CA ALA A 556 21.36 -23.95 4.98
C ALA A 556 21.36 -23.34 6.41
N LEU A 557 21.35 -22.01 6.53
CA LEU A 557 21.22 -21.32 7.82
C LEU A 557 19.82 -21.54 8.43
N LEU A 558 18.78 -21.45 7.61
CA LEU A 558 17.39 -21.71 8.02
C LEU A 558 17.21 -23.14 8.55
N GLU A 559 17.79 -24.14 7.88
CA GLU A 559 17.76 -25.56 8.29
C GLU A 559 18.56 -25.84 9.57
N LYS A 560 19.70 -25.16 9.75
CA LYS A 560 20.58 -25.35 10.91
C LYS A 560 20.06 -24.68 12.18
N SER A 561 19.29 -23.59 12.07
CA SER A 561 18.79 -22.81 13.20
C SER A 561 18.14 -23.69 14.29
N LYS A 562 18.41 -23.40 15.57
CA LYS A 562 17.93 -24.17 16.74
C LYS A 562 16.70 -23.54 17.44
N SER A 563 16.13 -22.47 16.88
CA SER A 563 14.99 -21.77 17.50
C SER A 563 13.70 -22.60 17.48
N THR A 564 12.70 -22.23 18.28
CA THR A 564 11.32 -22.78 18.24
C THR A 564 10.70 -22.72 16.84
N PHE A 565 11.13 -21.75 16.03
CA PHE A 565 10.89 -21.66 14.59
C PHE A 565 11.23 -22.96 13.81
N LYS A 566 12.14 -23.80 14.31
CA LYS A 566 12.59 -25.05 13.66
C LYS A 566 11.47 -26.09 13.51
N LEU A 567 10.48 -26.11 14.41
CA LEU A 567 9.38 -27.08 14.33
C LEU A 567 8.35 -26.71 13.25
N ARG A 568 8.09 -25.42 12.97
CA ARG A 568 7.03 -24.99 12.03
C ARG A 568 7.48 -24.13 10.84
N GLY A 569 8.62 -23.46 10.90
CA GLY A 569 9.28 -22.90 9.71
C GLY A 569 9.56 -23.99 8.67
N PHE A 570 9.77 -25.23 9.13
CA PHE A 570 9.87 -26.40 8.27
C PHE A 570 8.53 -26.81 7.62
N HIS A 571 7.39 -26.55 8.27
CA HIS A 571 6.07 -26.86 7.69
C HIS A 571 5.84 -26.10 6.39
N TYR A 572 6.33 -24.87 6.27
CA TYR A 572 6.21 -24.07 5.05
C TYR A 572 7.48 -24.06 4.20
N HIS A 573 8.48 -24.89 4.53
CA HIS A 573 9.74 -24.94 3.80
C HIS A 573 9.51 -25.33 2.33
N GLN A 574 8.61 -26.28 2.09
CA GLN A 574 8.28 -26.72 0.73
C GLN A 574 7.56 -25.64 -0.07
N GLU A 575 6.71 -24.83 0.58
CA GLU A 575 6.15 -23.63 -0.04
C GLU A 575 7.26 -22.62 -0.40
N LEU A 576 8.17 -22.33 0.53
CA LEU A 576 9.28 -21.40 0.28
C LEU A 576 10.14 -21.84 -0.92
N CYS A 577 10.55 -23.10 -0.94
CA CYS A 577 11.32 -23.68 -2.05
C CYS A 577 10.56 -23.60 -3.38
N THR A 578 9.25 -23.88 -3.35
CA THR A 578 8.37 -23.74 -4.53
C THR A 578 8.34 -22.31 -5.03
N GLN A 579 8.09 -21.34 -4.15
CA GLN A 579 8.01 -19.94 -4.56
C GLN A 579 9.35 -19.40 -5.06
N LEU A 580 10.48 -19.80 -4.46
CA LEU A 580 11.83 -19.43 -4.94
C LEU A 580 12.11 -19.96 -6.36
N TYR A 581 11.74 -21.22 -6.62
CA TYR A 581 11.86 -21.83 -7.94
C TYR A 581 10.94 -21.16 -8.95
N LEU A 582 9.67 -20.96 -8.60
CA LEU A 582 8.68 -20.30 -9.46
C LEU A 582 9.07 -18.85 -9.78
N ALA A 583 9.76 -18.15 -8.88
CA ALA A 583 10.28 -16.81 -9.08
C ALA A 583 11.60 -16.76 -9.87
N GLY A 584 12.22 -17.90 -10.20
CA GLY A 584 13.52 -17.94 -10.87
C GLY A 584 14.66 -17.36 -10.02
N ILE A 585 14.54 -17.42 -8.69
CA ILE A 585 15.57 -16.90 -7.77
C ILE A 585 16.68 -17.92 -7.57
N THR A 586 16.33 -19.17 -7.29
CA THR A 586 17.26 -20.29 -7.11
C THR A 586 16.54 -21.62 -7.37
N THR A 587 17.28 -22.65 -7.76
CA THR A 587 16.75 -24.01 -7.91
C THR A 587 17.27 -24.90 -6.79
N VAL A 588 16.42 -25.16 -5.79
CA VAL A 588 16.76 -26.07 -4.68
C VAL A 588 16.90 -27.49 -5.20
N TYR A 589 17.88 -28.27 -4.69
CA TYR A 589 18.17 -29.64 -5.14
C TYR A 589 16.91 -30.52 -5.30
N ALA A 590 15.96 -30.40 -4.37
CA ALA A 590 14.71 -31.16 -4.40
C ALA A 590 13.85 -30.90 -5.67
N MET A 591 13.98 -29.74 -6.29
CA MET A 591 13.29 -29.37 -7.55
C MET A 591 13.96 -29.97 -8.78
N SER A 592 15.21 -30.40 -8.68
CA SER A 592 15.97 -31.00 -9.78
C SER A 592 15.84 -32.52 -9.84
N LEU A 593 15.11 -33.13 -8.90
CA LEU A 593 14.92 -34.57 -8.83
C LEU A 593 13.99 -35.05 -9.95
N GLU A 594 14.36 -36.15 -10.61
CA GLU A 594 13.44 -36.85 -11.50
C GLU A 594 12.34 -37.53 -10.68
N VAL A 595 11.08 -37.21 -11.00
CA VAL A 595 9.91 -37.72 -10.29
C VAL A 595 9.33 -38.93 -11.01
N ALA A 596 9.20 -40.05 -10.29
CA ALA A 596 8.63 -41.27 -10.83
C ALA A 596 7.17 -41.08 -11.25
N LYS A 597 6.78 -41.69 -12.39
CA LYS A 597 5.41 -41.63 -12.94
C LYS A 597 4.45 -42.60 -12.22
N GLN A 598 4.29 -42.41 -10.91
CA GLN A 598 3.42 -43.22 -10.05
C GLN A 598 2.33 -42.37 -9.38
N GLY A 599 1.37 -43.02 -8.72
CA GLY A 599 0.24 -42.33 -8.07
C GLY A 599 -0.53 -41.46 -9.06
N ARG A 600 -0.64 -40.16 -8.76
CA ARG A 600 -1.33 -39.16 -9.60
C ARG A 600 -0.62 -38.84 -10.93
N TYR A 601 0.65 -39.20 -11.05
CA TYR A 601 1.46 -38.98 -12.26
C TYR A 601 1.43 -40.15 -13.24
N ARG A 602 0.74 -41.23 -12.90
CA ARG A 602 0.68 -42.42 -13.75
C ARG A 602 0.07 -42.06 -15.10
N GLY A 603 0.82 -42.29 -16.17
CA GLY A 603 0.39 -42.01 -17.55
C GLY A 603 0.80 -40.64 -18.09
N TRP A 604 1.34 -39.74 -17.26
CA TRP A 604 1.79 -38.41 -17.72
C TRP A 604 2.96 -38.52 -18.70
N HIS A 605 2.98 -37.63 -19.70
CA HIS A 605 4.11 -37.54 -20.63
C HIS A 605 5.40 -37.09 -19.92
N ARG A 606 5.30 -36.04 -19.10
CA ARG A 606 6.40 -35.50 -18.29
C ARG A 606 5.85 -35.01 -16.95
N VAL A 607 6.58 -35.27 -15.86
CA VAL A 607 6.28 -34.66 -14.56
C VAL A 607 7.16 -33.42 -14.42
N PRO A 608 6.59 -32.20 -14.37
CA PRO A 608 7.35 -30.97 -14.12
C PRO A 608 7.91 -30.92 -12.69
N PRO A 609 8.87 -30.04 -12.36
CA PRO A 609 9.35 -29.83 -10.99
C PRO A 609 8.28 -29.39 -10.00
N THR A 610 7.26 -28.66 -10.46
CA THR A 610 6.14 -28.21 -9.64
C THR A 610 4.79 -28.56 -10.29
N VAL A 611 3.78 -28.82 -9.47
CA VAL A 611 2.41 -29.12 -9.91
C VAL A 611 1.40 -28.30 -9.12
N SER A 612 0.26 -28.06 -9.74
CA SER A 612 -0.90 -27.45 -9.08
C SER A 612 -1.82 -28.54 -8.54
N VAL A 613 -2.15 -28.44 -7.25
CA VAL A 613 -3.18 -29.25 -6.61
C VAL A 613 -4.43 -28.42 -6.45
N THR A 614 -5.57 -28.96 -6.88
CA THR A 614 -6.89 -28.36 -6.69
C THR A 614 -7.77 -29.28 -5.84
N LEU A 615 -8.27 -28.74 -4.74
CA LEU A 615 -9.17 -29.37 -3.79
C LEU A 615 -10.57 -28.77 -3.96
N VAL A 616 -11.56 -29.64 -4.21
CA VAL A 616 -12.98 -29.28 -4.24
C VAL A 616 -13.57 -29.53 -2.86
N VAL A 617 -13.93 -28.46 -2.17
CA VAL A 617 -14.49 -28.49 -0.82
C VAL A 617 -16.01 -28.37 -0.89
N PRO A 618 -16.77 -29.38 -0.44
CA PRO A 618 -18.22 -29.34 -0.46
C PRO A 618 -18.79 -28.14 0.30
N ARG A 619 -19.91 -27.60 -0.20
CA ARG A 619 -20.51 -26.37 0.34
C ARG A 619 -20.89 -26.51 1.82
N GLU A 620 -21.41 -27.67 2.21
CA GLU A 620 -21.79 -27.96 3.60
C GLU A 620 -20.62 -27.89 4.58
N ARG A 621 -19.38 -28.10 4.12
CA ARG A 621 -18.18 -27.99 4.98
C ARG A 621 -17.81 -26.54 5.26
N ILE A 622 -18.05 -25.66 4.29
CA ILE A 622 -17.85 -24.22 4.44
C ILE A 622 -18.97 -23.58 5.26
N GLN A 623 -20.20 -24.11 5.15
CA GLN A 623 -21.35 -23.60 5.88
C GLN A 623 -21.13 -23.58 7.40
N VAL A 624 -20.36 -24.53 7.94
CA VAL A 624 -19.98 -24.57 9.36
C VAL A 624 -19.28 -23.29 9.83
N LEU A 625 -18.50 -22.63 8.97
CA LEU A 625 -17.85 -21.35 9.24
C LEU A 625 -18.80 -20.17 9.04
N VAL A 626 -19.69 -20.26 8.04
CA VAL A 626 -20.71 -19.22 7.78
C VAL A 626 -21.70 -19.10 8.95
N ASP A 627 -22.02 -20.21 9.60
CA ASP A 627 -22.96 -20.26 10.72
C ASP A 627 -22.36 -19.79 12.06
N MET A 628 -21.04 -19.54 12.12
CA MET A 628 -20.37 -19.01 13.31
C MET A 628 -20.59 -17.50 13.49
N ASP A 629 -20.29 -17.00 14.69
CA ASP A 629 -20.15 -15.57 14.87
C ASP A 629 -18.99 -15.05 14.00
N GLN A 630 -19.35 -14.26 12.99
CA GLN A 630 -18.38 -13.73 12.03
C GLN A 630 -17.38 -12.78 12.70
N ALA A 631 -17.71 -12.19 13.86
CA ALA A 631 -16.76 -11.39 14.63
C ALA A 631 -15.65 -12.23 15.27
N GLU A 632 -15.90 -13.51 15.58
CA GLU A 632 -14.93 -14.43 16.20
C GLU A 632 -13.94 -15.02 15.18
N ILE A 633 -14.38 -15.16 13.92
CA ILE A 633 -13.58 -15.81 12.87
C ILE A 633 -13.09 -14.85 11.78
N SER A 634 -13.43 -13.56 11.87
CA SER A 634 -12.95 -12.55 10.90
C SER A 634 -11.43 -12.47 10.90
N ASN A 635 -10.83 -12.20 9.74
CA ASN A 635 -9.36 -12.10 9.57
C ASN A 635 -8.59 -13.40 9.87
N THR A 636 -9.29 -14.53 9.96
CA THR A 636 -8.63 -15.83 10.09
C THR A 636 -7.95 -16.20 8.77
N VAL A 637 -6.66 -16.54 8.83
CA VAL A 637 -5.91 -17.01 7.65
C VAL A 637 -6.32 -18.44 7.31
N MET A 638 -6.65 -18.69 6.05
CA MET A 638 -6.86 -20.01 5.49
C MET A 638 -5.59 -20.53 4.83
N GLN A 639 -5.37 -21.83 4.92
CA GLN A 639 -4.23 -22.50 4.30
C GLN A 639 -4.60 -23.88 3.77
N ALA A 640 -3.84 -24.34 2.79
CA ALA A 640 -3.84 -25.75 2.40
C ALA A 640 -2.71 -26.50 3.11
N SER A 641 -2.83 -27.82 3.20
CA SER A 641 -1.73 -28.68 3.66
C SER A 641 -1.75 -30.04 2.97
N LEU A 642 -0.56 -30.63 2.88
CA LEU A 642 -0.32 -32.03 2.56
C LEU A 642 0.10 -32.75 3.85
N GLN A 643 -0.50 -33.91 4.10
CA GLN A 643 -0.27 -34.70 5.32
C GLN A 643 -0.07 -36.17 4.97
N GLY A 644 0.89 -36.80 5.63
CA GLY A 644 1.13 -38.24 5.63
C GLY A 644 1.23 -38.76 7.07
N GLU A 645 1.72 -39.98 7.23
CA GLU A 645 1.98 -40.58 8.56
C GLU A 645 3.12 -39.86 9.28
N SER A 646 4.13 -39.42 8.54
CA SER A 646 5.32 -38.71 9.03
C SER A 646 5.58 -37.38 8.32
N ALA A 647 4.90 -37.13 7.20
CA ALA A 647 5.04 -35.90 6.42
C ALA A 647 3.97 -34.85 6.75
N TYR A 648 4.38 -33.59 6.90
CA TYR A 648 3.48 -32.44 6.94
C TYR A 648 4.07 -31.27 6.16
N SER A 649 3.26 -30.63 5.32
CA SER A 649 3.63 -29.37 4.66
C SER A 649 2.42 -28.45 4.49
N GLY A 650 2.56 -27.20 4.92
CA GLY A 650 1.55 -26.15 4.82
C GLY A 650 1.83 -25.20 3.64
N PHE A 651 0.76 -24.69 3.05
CA PHE A 651 0.77 -23.78 1.90
C PHE A 651 -0.25 -22.66 2.16
N ALA A 652 0.24 -21.44 2.33
CA ALA A 652 -0.55 -20.23 2.53
C ALA A 652 -0.86 -19.48 1.24
N SER A 653 -0.06 -19.66 0.17
CA SER A 653 -0.30 -19.05 -1.15
C SER A 653 -1.35 -19.85 -1.94
N ILE A 654 -2.58 -19.86 -1.43
CA ILE A 654 -3.71 -20.54 -2.05
C ILE A 654 -4.53 -19.57 -2.92
N LYS A 655 -5.27 -20.12 -3.88
CA LYS A 655 -6.33 -19.44 -4.63
C LYS A 655 -7.66 -20.07 -4.28
N VAL A 656 -8.67 -19.25 -4.04
CA VAL A 656 -10.00 -19.71 -3.62
C VAL A 656 -11.08 -19.06 -4.47
N GLY A 657 -12.17 -19.79 -4.72
CA GLY A 657 -13.35 -19.28 -5.43
C GLY A 657 -14.46 -20.33 -5.48
N PHE A 658 -15.70 -19.89 -5.47
CA PHE A 658 -16.85 -20.79 -5.61
C PHE A 658 -17.08 -21.12 -7.08
N GLY A 659 -17.30 -22.39 -7.39
CA GLY A 659 -17.50 -22.82 -8.77
C GLY A 659 -17.33 -24.31 -8.97
N LYS A 660 -17.35 -24.73 -10.24
CA LYS A 660 -17.21 -26.12 -10.65
C LYS A 660 -15.88 -26.33 -11.35
N VAL A 661 -15.23 -27.46 -11.05
CA VAL A 661 -14.04 -27.92 -11.76
C VAL A 661 -14.43 -29.00 -12.75
N THR A 662 -13.95 -28.91 -13.98
CA THR A 662 -14.11 -29.96 -15.00
C THR A 662 -12.75 -30.36 -15.56
N ASN A 663 -12.59 -31.65 -15.89
CA ASN A 663 -11.36 -32.14 -16.51
C ASN A 663 -11.43 -31.89 -18.03
N SER A 664 -10.59 -31.00 -18.52
CA SER A 664 -10.49 -30.64 -19.93
C SER A 664 -9.30 -31.29 -20.64
N GLY A 665 -8.42 -31.96 -19.88
CA GLY A 665 -7.22 -32.62 -20.41
C GLY A 665 -7.35 -34.12 -20.62
N THR A 666 -6.21 -34.74 -20.96
CA THR A 666 -6.08 -36.20 -21.10
C THR A 666 -5.30 -36.78 -19.93
N VAL A 667 -5.21 -38.12 -19.83
CA VAL A 667 -4.38 -38.76 -18.79
C VAL A 667 -2.89 -38.42 -18.96
N SER A 668 -2.42 -38.26 -20.20
CA SER A 668 -1.03 -37.90 -20.50
C SER A 668 -0.71 -36.42 -20.33
N GLU A 669 -1.72 -35.57 -20.49
CA GLU A 669 -1.66 -34.11 -20.36
C GLU A 669 -2.90 -33.60 -19.61
N PRO A 670 -2.94 -33.74 -18.28
CA PRO A 670 -4.13 -33.36 -17.53
C PRO A 670 -4.25 -31.85 -17.43
N ARG A 671 -5.49 -31.38 -17.58
CA ARG A 671 -5.88 -29.97 -17.51
C ARG A 671 -7.24 -29.88 -16.84
N ILE A 672 -7.50 -28.76 -16.19
CA ILE A 672 -8.79 -28.50 -15.56
C ILE A 672 -9.28 -27.11 -15.96
N ASP A 673 -10.59 -27.01 -16.16
CA ASP A 673 -11.28 -25.74 -16.35
C ASP A 673 -12.07 -25.42 -15.08
N PHE A 674 -12.04 -24.16 -14.68
CA PHE A 674 -12.81 -23.64 -13.55
C PHE A 674 -13.95 -22.75 -14.06
N ASP A 675 -15.17 -23.18 -13.80
CA ASP A 675 -16.38 -22.42 -14.09
C ASP A 675 -16.85 -21.73 -12.80
N ALA A 676 -16.73 -20.40 -12.76
CA ALA A 676 -16.98 -19.60 -11.56
C ALA A 676 -18.49 -19.52 -11.27
N ASP A 677 -18.88 -19.63 -10.01
CA ASP A 677 -20.25 -19.35 -9.57
C ASP A 677 -20.46 -17.83 -9.48
N PRO A 678 -21.26 -17.21 -10.36
CA PRO A 678 -21.50 -15.77 -10.34
C PRO A 678 -22.28 -15.33 -9.09
N ALA A 679 -23.00 -16.25 -8.42
CA ALA A 679 -23.68 -15.95 -7.16
C ALA A 679 -22.73 -16.03 -5.95
N GLY A 680 -21.54 -16.63 -6.10
CA GLY A 680 -20.49 -16.67 -5.09
C GLY A 680 -20.97 -17.12 -3.71
N TRP A 681 -20.93 -16.21 -2.73
CA TRP A 681 -21.40 -16.48 -1.37
C TRP A 681 -22.90 -16.77 -1.27
N ALA A 682 -23.73 -16.22 -2.16
CA ALA A 682 -25.17 -16.50 -2.23
C ALA A 682 -25.49 -17.76 -3.06
N GLY A 683 -24.50 -18.32 -3.75
CA GLY A 683 -24.63 -19.54 -4.55
C GLY A 683 -24.54 -20.83 -3.71
N SER A 684 -24.66 -21.96 -4.41
CA SER A 684 -24.60 -23.31 -3.83
C SER A 684 -23.38 -24.12 -4.27
N SER A 685 -22.54 -23.56 -5.14
CA SER A 685 -21.36 -24.26 -5.66
C SER A 685 -20.34 -24.57 -4.57
N PRO A 686 -19.53 -25.64 -4.74
CA PRO A 686 -18.45 -25.94 -3.80
C PRO A 686 -17.37 -24.86 -3.85
N LEU A 687 -16.56 -24.81 -2.79
CA LEU A 687 -15.37 -23.97 -2.76
C LEU A 687 -14.20 -24.70 -3.42
N VAL A 688 -13.55 -24.08 -4.39
CA VAL A 688 -12.39 -24.63 -5.07
C VAL A 688 -11.12 -23.95 -4.56
N VAL A 689 -10.20 -24.75 -4.01
CA VAL A 689 -8.92 -24.28 -3.46
C VAL A 689 -7.78 -24.83 -4.31
N SER A 690 -6.90 -23.97 -4.82
CA SER A 690 -5.76 -24.39 -5.65
C SER A 690 -4.45 -23.81 -5.12
N PHE A 691 -3.37 -24.60 -5.16
CA PHE A 691 -2.04 -24.18 -4.71
C PHE A 691 -0.95 -25.01 -5.40
N SER A 692 0.24 -24.43 -5.55
CA SER A 692 1.39 -25.07 -6.20
C SER A 692 2.35 -25.66 -5.18
N LEU A 693 2.94 -26.81 -5.50
CA LEU A 693 3.88 -27.54 -4.64
C LEU A 693 4.94 -28.28 -5.46
N PRO A 694 6.05 -28.74 -4.84
CA PRO A 694 7.07 -29.53 -5.53
C PRO A 694 6.50 -30.90 -5.92
N SER A 695 6.69 -31.35 -7.16
CA SER A 695 6.07 -32.59 -7.62
C SER A 695 6.50 -33.83 -6.85
N TRP A 696 7.75 -33.88 -6.40
CA TRP A 696 8.30 -35.03 -5.66
C TRP A 696 7.58 -35.26 -4.32
N ILE A 697 7.01 -34.22 -3.69
CA ILE A 697 6.44 -34.32 -2.35
C ILE A 697 5.17 -35.19 -2.32
N LEU A 698 4.47 -35.33 -3.46
CA LEU A 698 3.32 -36.23 -3.57
C LEU A 698 3.72 -37.71 -3.56
N LEU A 699 5.03 -38.00 -3.53
CA LEU A 699 5.61 -39.34 -3.45
C LEU A 699 6.50 -39.51 -2.20
N VAL A 700 6.43 -38.57 -1.24
CA VAL A 700 7.21 -38.63 0.01
C VAL A 700 6.89 -39.88 0.84
N GLU A 701 5.67 -40.36 0.72
CA GLU A 701 5.14 -41.61 1.27
C GLU A 701 4.28 -42.31 0.20
N ASP A 702 3.65 -43.45 0.51
CA ASP A 702 2.66 -44.05 -0.40
C ASP A 702 1.56 -43.01 -0.70
N PRO A 703 1.34 -42.61 -1.97
CA PRO A 703 0.32 -41.64 -2.34
C PRO A 703 -1.09 -41.94 -1.83
N LYS A 704 -1.39 -43.21 -1.51
CA LYS A 704 -2.67 -43.64 -0.92
C LYS A 704 -2.87 -43.18 0.53
N ASN A 705 -1.77 -42.94 1.25
CA ASN A 705 -1.78 -42.48 2.65
C ASN A 705 -1.77 -40.95 2.76
N LEU A 706 -1.44 -40.26 1.67
CA LEU A 706 -1.40 -38.80 1.65
C LEU A 706 -2.80 -38.18 1.63
N ILE A 707 -2.96 -37.10 2.41
CA ILE A 707 -4.18 -36.33 2.58
C ILE A 707 -3.89 -34.87 2.18
N ILE A 708 -4.81 -34.29 1.41
CA ILE A 708 -4.88 -32.86 1.15
C ILE A 708 -5.95 -32.25 2.04
N ALA A 709 -5.64 -31.15 2.71
CA ALA A 709 -6.57 -30.49 3.62
C ALA A 709 -6.65 -28.99 3.41
N LEU A 710 -7.85 -28.44 3.62
CA LEU A 710 -8.08 -27.03 3.89
C LEU A 710 -8.18 -26.83 5.41
N SER A 711 -7.41 -25.89 5.95
CA SER A 711 -7.36 -25.59 7.38
C SER A 711 -7.45 -24.10 7.67
N LEU A 712 -7.86 -23.77 8.89
CA LEU A 712 -7.62 -22.46 9.49
C LEU A 712 -6.22 -22.45 10.11
N ARG A 713 -5.44 -21.40 9.88
CA ARG A 713 -4.12 -21.24 10.47
C ARG A 713 -4.26 -20.81 11.93
N LEU A 714 -3.66 -21.57 12.83
CA LEU A 714 -3.72 -21.31 14.26
C LEU A 714 -3.19 -19.91 14.59
N SER A 715 -3.95 -19.18 15.40
CA SER A 715 -3.60 -17.86 15.94
C SER A 715 -4.21 -17.72 17.34
N PRO A 716 -3.74 -16.77 18.17
CA PRO A 716 -4.35 -16.54 19.48
C PRO A 716 -5.86 -16.24 19.40
N GLN A 717 -6.33 -15.66 18.29
CA GLN A 717 -7.73 -15.28 18.12
C GLN A 717 -8.64 -16.51 17.96
N ILE A 718 -8.17 -17.53 17.24
CA ILE A 718 -8.99 -18.70 16.89
C ILE A 718 -8.65 -19.96 17.68
N ILE A 719 -7.82 -19.85 18.73
CA ILE A 719 -7.40 -21.01 19.52
C ILE A 719 -8.59 -21.77 20.11
N HIS A 720 -9.68 -21.07 20.42
CA HIS A 720 -10.93 -21.66 20.91
C HIS A 720 -11.56 -22.63 19.89
N LEU A 721 -11.30 -22.46 18.58
CA LEU A 721 -11.80 -23.34 17.52
C LEU A 721 -11.13 -24.73 17.50
N VAL A 722 -10.02 -24.92 18.22
CA VAL A 722 -9.36 -26.23 18.35
C VAL A 722 -10.30 -27.27 18.95
N GLN A 723 -11.20 -26.87 19.85
CA GLN A 723 -12.21 -27.77 20.42
C GLN A 723 -13.20 -28.28 19.36
N LYS A 724 -13.46 -27.48 18.31
CA LYS A 724 -14.46 -27.79 17.27
C LYS A 724 -13.85 -28.48 16.05
N PHE A 725 -12.67 -28.06 15.59
CA PHE A 725 -12.01 -28.58 14.38
C PHE A 725 -10.79 -29.47 14.66
N GLY A 726 -10.50 -29.73 15.94
CA GLY A 726 -9.32 -30.47 16.38
C GLY A 726 -8.02 -29.65 16.29
N MET A 727 -6.91 -30.25 16.72
CA MET A 727 -5.60 -29.61 16.81
C MET A 727 -5.08 -29.06 15.47
N SER A 728 -5.48 -29.69 14.37
CA SER A 728 -5.05 -29.30 13.02
C SER A 728 -6.00 -28.33 12.32
N LEU A 729 -7.09 -27.93 12.99
CA LEU A 729 -8.10 -26.97 12.52
C LEU A 729 -8.61 -27.25 11.10
N HIS A 730 -8.90 -28.52 10.79
CA HIS A 730 -9.33 -28.93 9.47
C HIS A 730 -10.76 -28.50 9.19
N VAL A 731 -10.95 -27.75 8.10
CA VAL A 731 -12.26 -27.44 7.54
C VAL A 731 -12.71 -28.61 6.64
N PHE A 732 -11.79 -29.14 5.84
CA PHE A 732 -12.04 -30.30 4.97
C PHE A 732 -10.75 -31.05 4.67
N THR A 733 -10.87 -32.37 4.51
CA THR A 733 -9.77 -33.27 4.13
C THR A 733 -10.24 -34.21 3.03
N ALA A 734 -9.35 -34.54 2.10
CA ALA A 734 -9.56 -35.55 1.08
C ALA A 734 -8.26 -36.34 0.87
N LYS A 735 -8.38 -37.64 0.54
CA LYS A 735 -7.20 -38.43 0.17
C LYS A 735 -6.65 -37.93 -1.17
N LEU A 736 -5.33 -37.89 -1.33
CA LEU A 736 -4.68 -37.46 -2.56
C LEU A 736 -5.18 -38.24 -3.79
N MET A 737 -5.50 -39.53 -3.60
CA MET A 737 -5.99 -40.40 -4.67
C MET A 737 -7.48 -40.24 -4.99
N ASP A 738 -8.23 -39.42 -4.25
CA ASP A 738 -9.64 -39.14 -4.52
C ASP A 738 -9.80 -38.26 -5.77
N THR A 739 -10.14 -38.88 -6.90
CA THR A 739 -10.35 -38.18 -8.18
C THR A 739 -11.58 -37.28 -8.23
N SER A 740 -12.49 -37.37 -7.26
CA SER A 740 -13.69 -36.51 -7.21
C SER A 740 -13.42 -35.19 -6.50
N ALA A 741 -12.55 -35.21 -5.48
CA ALA A 741 -12.23 -34.06 -4.66
C ALA A 741 -10.85 -33.44 -4.97
N VAL A 742 -9.90 -34.22 -5.50
CA VAL A 742 -8.51 -33.79 -5.71
C VAL A 742 -8.09 -33.95 -7.16
N PHE A 743 -7.67 -32.83 -7.74
CA PHE A 743 -7.10 -32.74 -9.08
C PHE A 743 -5.64 -32.32 -8.98
N VAL A 744 -4.80 -32.96 -9.79
CA VAL A 744 -3.37 -32.65 -9.89
C VAL A 744 -3.08 -32.42 -11.36
N VAL A 745 -2.53 -31.25 -11.68
CA VAL A 745 -2.18 -30.86 -13.05
C VAL A 745 -0.77 -30.26 -13.05
N PRO A 746 -0.04 -30.33 -14.18
CA PRO A 746 1.17 -29.55 -14.36
C PRO A 746 0.91 -28.08 -13.99
N ASP A 747 1.81 -27.47 -13.22
CA ASP A 747 1.87 -26.02 -13.23
C ASP A 747 2.26 -25.61 -14.66
N GLU A 748 1.54 -24.67 -15.25
CA GLU A 748 1.98 -24.11 -16.52
C GLU A 748 3.38 -23.53 -16.34
N PRO A 749 4.30 -23.71 -17.32
CA PRO A 749 5.67 -23.28 -17.17
C PRO A 749 5.71 -21.78 -16.87
N HIS A 750 5.95 -21.45 -15.60
CA HIS A 750 6.03 -20.09 -15.09
C HIS A 750 7.31 -19.40 -15.58
N GLY A 751 7.41 -19.17 -16.89
CA GLY A 751 8.48 -18.38 -17.52
C GLY A 751 8.30 -16.87 -17.34
N VAL A 752 7.30 -16.44 -16.56
CA VAL A 752 6.88 -15.05 -16.41
C VAL A 752 7.45 -14.41 -15.16
N CYS A 753 7.42 -15.10 -14.02
CA CYS A 753 8.06 -14.62 -12.78
C CYS A 753 9.58 -14.42 -12.98
N HIS A 754 10.22 -15.27 -13.81
CA HIS A 754 11.61 -15.13 -14.19
C HIS A 754 11.94 -13.80 -14.90
N ARG A 755 10.96 -13.15 -15.57
CA ARG A 755 11.14 -11.87 -16.29
C ARG A 755 10.80 -10.63 -15.45
N LEU A 756 9.89 -10.77 -14.48
CA LEU A 756 9.57 -9.73 -13.47
C LEU A 756 10.83 -9.23 -12.74
N PHE A 757 11.84 -10.08 -12.59
CA PHE A 757 12.98 -9.86 -11.70
C PHE A 757 14.35 -9.85 -12.39
N THR A 758 14.38 -9.97 -13.73
CA THR A 758 15.60 -9.93 -14.55
C THR A 758 15.65 -8.76 -15.51
N THR A 759 14.59 -7.94 -15.59
CA THR A 759 14.57 -6.73 -16.39
C THR A 759 15.28 -5.59 -15.65
N GLY A 760 16.55 -5.44 -15.98
CA GLY A 760 17.45 -4.43 -15.43
C GLY A 760 18.85 -4.99 -15.47
N THR A 761 19.54 -4.83 -16.59
CA THR A 761 20.99 -4.98 -16.57
C THR A 761 21.50 -3.97 -15.54
N PRO A 762 22.27 -4.37 -14.52
CA PRO A 762 22.98 -3.41 -13.69
C PRO A 762 23.68 -2.42 -14.63
N ALA A 763 23.42 -1.13 -14.46
CA ALA A 763 24.11 -0.11 -15.25
C ALA A 763 25.63 -0.36 -15.11
N GLU A 764 26.36 -0.32 -16.22
CA GLU A 764 27.82 -0.30 -16.19
C GLU A 764 28.29 0.82 -15.24
N ASP A 765 29.45 0.63 -14.60
CA ASP A 765 29.99 1.57 -13.61
C ASP A 765 30.03 3.00 -14.19
N PHE A 766 29.06 3.83 -13.80
CA PHE A 766 28.86 5.16 -14.36
C PHE A 766 30.06 6.11 -14.11
N ASP A 767 30.71 5.95 -12.97
CA ASP A 767 31.83 6.76 -12.49
C ASP A 767 33.14 5.95 -12.35
N GLY A 768 33.16 4.69 -12.82
CA GLY A 768 34.31 3.79 -12.71
C GLY A 768 34.56 3.21 -11.31
N TRP A 769 33.58 3.31 -10.40
CA TRP A 769 33.66 2.74 -9.05
C TRP A 769 32.73 1.53 -8.88
N LYS A 770 33.22 0.48 -8.26
CA LYS A 770 32.39 -0.60 -7.74
C LYS A 770 32.03 -0.31 -6.28
N ILE A 771 30.73 -0.28 -5.96
CA ILE A 771 30.26 -0.05 -4.58
C ILE A 771 29.93 -1.38 -3.92
N SER A 772 30.44 -1.60 -2.71
CA SER A 772 30.04 -2.71 -1.84
C SER A 772 29.50 -2.21 -0.50
N ALA A 773 28.64 -3.03 0.11
CA ALA A 773 28.03 -2.78 1.40
C ALA A 773 28.71 -3.60 2.50
N THR A 774 29.04 -2.93 3.61
CA THR A 774 29.60 -3.57 4.81
C THR A 774 28.50 -3.69 5.87
N MET A 775 28.30 -4.91 6.35
CA MET A 775 27.37 -5.21 7.43
C MET A 775 28.13 -5.32 8.75
N ASP A 776 27.61 -4.69 9.80
CA ASP A 776 28.10 -4.88 11.15
C ASP A 776 27.74 -6.28 11.66
N ALA A 777 28.76 -7.03 12.09
CA ALA A 777 28.60 -8.44 12.44
C ALA A 777 27.76 -8.68 13.70
N GLU A 778 27.75 -7.72 14.64
CA GLU A 778 27.02 -7.85 15.90
C GLU A 778 25.56 -7.42 15.76
N SER A 779 25.31 -6.26 15.16
CA SER A 779 23.97 -5.69 15.03
C SER A 779 23.22 -6.17 13.79
N GLY A 780 23.92 -6.74 12.80
CA GLY A 780 23.33 -7.14 11.52
C GLY A 780 22.82 -5.97 10.69
N ARG A 781 23.33 -4.75 10.95
CA ARG A 781 22.94 -3.51 10.27
C ARG A 781 23.98 -3.09 9.25
N LEU A 782 23.55 -2.36 8.22
CA LEU A 782 24.46 -1.72 7.29
C LEU A 782 25.28 -0.62 8.00
N SER A 783 26.61 -0.70 7.94
CA SER A 783 27.52 0.23 8.63
C SER A 783 28.20 1.21 7.68
N ALA A 784 28.70 0.74 6.54
CA ALA A 784 29.46 1.56 5.59
C ALA A 784 29.28 1.07 4.15
N PHE A 785 29.57 1.96 3.20
CA PHE A 785 29.84 1.61 1.82
C PHE A 785 31.33 1.67 1.54
N THR A 786 31.82 0.75 0.72
CA THR A 786 33.18 0.79 0.18
C THR A 786 33.10 1.02 -1.32
N ALA A 787 33.67 2.12 -1.79
CA ALA A 787 33.84 2.37 -3.22
C ALA A 787 35.25 1.93 -3.64
N ARG A 788 35.35 1.01 -4.60
CA ARG A 788 36.61 0.51 -5.12
C ARG A 788 36.80 0.88 -6.59
N ALA A 789 37.99 1.35 -6.94
CA ALA A 789 38.41 1.52 -8.32
C ALA A 789 39.82 0.98 -8.52
N ASP A 790 40.02 0.19 -9.58
CA ASP A 790 41.35 -0.25 -9.99
C ASP A 790 42.06 0.91 -10.70
N ILE A 791 43.37 1.04 -10.48
CA ILE A 791 44.19 2.12 -11.04
C ILE A 791 44.94 1.56 -12.25
N PRO A 792 44.55 1.95 -13.48
CA PRO A 792 45.26 1.50 -14.67
C PRO A 792 46.68 2.08 -14.72
N ASP A 793 47.54 1.42 -15.48
CA ASP A 793 48.87 1.92 -15.79
C ASP A 793 48.81 3.29 -16.48
N GLY A 794 49.29 4.33 -15.79
CA GLY A 794 49.14 5.69 -16.28
C GLY A 794 49.64 6.79 -15.34
N PRO A 795 49.31 8.06 -15.63
CA PRO A 795 49.73 9.21 -14.83
C PRO A 795 49.30 9.12 -13.36
N THR A 796 48.08 8.66 -13.09
CA THR A 796 47.52 8.49 -11.73
C THR A 796 48.36 7.50 -10.91
N ARG A 797 48.76 6.36 -11.48
CA ARG A 797 49.66 5.38 -10.85
C ARG A 797 51.02 5.98 -10.52
N ARG A 798 51.57 6.81 -11.41
CA ARG A 798 52.86 7.49 -11.18
C ARG A 798 52.80 8.52 -10.05
N ILE A 799 51.70 9.27 -9.96
CA ILE A 799 51.45 10.25 -8.87
C ILE A 799 51.39 9.51 -7.53
N LEU A 800 50.60 8.45 -7.46
CA LEU A 800 50.47 7.64 -6.25
C LEU A 800 51.79 6.96 -5.84
N SER A 801 52.56 6.44 -6.81
CA SER A 801 53.89 5.84 -6.55
C SER A 801 54.92 6.82 -5.98
N ARG A 802 54.68 8.14 -6.09
CA ARG A 802 55.56 9.19 -5.55
C ARG A 802 55.18 9.60 -4.12
N GLY A 803 54.12 9.02 -3.55
CA GLY A 803 53.60 9.38 -2.24
C GLY A 803 52.89 10.74 -2.21
N ASP A 804 52.36 11.20 -3.35
CA ASP A 804 51.60 12.45 -3.41
C ASP A 804 50.32 12.37 -2.56
N LEU A 805 49.92 13.49 -1.95
CA LEU A 805 48.79 13.55 -1.02
C LEU A 805 47.46 13.25 -1.75
N VAL A 806 46.79 12.18 -1.34
CA VAL A 806 45.40 11.90 -1.71
C VAL A 806 44.48 12.54 -0.67
N THR A 807 43.53 13.36 -1.12
CA THR A 807 42.54 13.99 -0.23
C THR A 807 41.13 13.70 -0.71
N SER A 808 40.18 13.69 0.21
CA SER A 808 38.78 13.57 -0.11
C SER A 808 37.96 14.64 0.58
N ARG A 809 36.79 14.92 0.02
CA ARG A 809 35.76 15.73 0.68
C ARG A 809 34.38 15.30 0.23
N GLN A 810 33.42 15.33 1.14
CA GLN A 810 32.02 15.20 0.77
C GLN A 810 31.55 16.51 0.11
N ILE A 811 30.94 16.41 -1.07
CA ILE A 811 30.45 17.57 -1.82
C ILE A 811 28.92 17.62 -1.89
N SER A 812 28.25 16.51 -1.60
CA SER A 812 26.80 16.36 -1.59
C SER A 812 26.41 15.16 -0.70
N PRO A 813 25.13 14.98 -0.29
CA PRO A 813 24.77 13.93 0.67
C PRO A 813 25.23 12.51 0.30
N CYS A 814 25.11 12.14 -0.96
CA CYS A 814 25.50 10.83 -1.49
C CYS A 814 26.83 10.90 -2.27
N THR A 815 27.47 12.06 -2.41
CA THR A 815 28.63 12.23 -3.30
C THR A 815 29.88 12.72 -2.59
N MET A 816 30.98 12.01 -2.82
CA MET A 816 32.33 12.43 -2.41
C MET A 816 33.21 12.77 -3.62
N GLU A 817 34.12 13.73 -3.45
CA GLU A 817 35.17 14.07 -4.40
C GLU A 817 36.51 13.57 -3.85
N LEU A 818 37.19 12.74 -4.64
CA LEU A 818 38.56 12.29 -4.41
C LEU A 818 39.51 13.11 -5.27
N SER A 819 40.55 13.67 -4.67
CA SER A 819 41.61 14.41 -5.38
C SER A 819 42.93 13.64 -5.30
N ILE A 820 43.49 13.31 -6.47
CA ILE A 820 44.78 12.64 -6.65
C ILE A 820 45.70 13.58 -7.43
N GLY A 821 46.53 14.34 -6.73
CA GLY A 821 47.28 15.44 -7.34
C GLY A 821 46.34 16.52 -7.91
N SER A 822 46.36 16.73 -9.23
CA SER A 822 45.44 17.66 -9.92
C SER A 822 44.17 16.99 -10.45
N GLU A 823 44.11 15.66 -10.45
CA GLU A 823 42.97 14.89 -10.93
C GLU A 823 41.89 14.83 -9.85
N LYS A 824 40.63 15.04 -10.25
CA LYS A 824 39.47 14.94 -9.38
C LYS A 824 38.52 13.88 -9.91
N ARG A 825 38.12 12.95 -9.03
CA ARG A 825 37.14 11.90 -9.33
C ARG A 825 35.98 11.99 -8.36
N GLN A 826 34.78 11.69 -8.83
CA GLN A 826 33.59 11.69 -8.00
C GLN A 826 33.16 10.26 -7.70
N ILE A 827 32.65 10.06 -6.49
CA ILE A 827 32.16 8.78 -5.99
C ILE A 827 30.73 8.99 -5.54
N ILE A 828 29.78 8.33 -6.21
CA ILE A 828 28.34 8.50 -5.93
C ILE A 828 27.80 7.28 -5.19
N TYR A 829 27.64 7.39 -3.88
CA TYR A 829 27.07 6.33 -3.06
C TYR A 829 25.55 6.18 -3.31
N PRO A 830 24.98 4.98 -3.12
CA PRO A 830 23.56 4.72 -3.34
C PRO A 830 22.64 5.34 -2.28
N SER A 831 23.20 5.80 -1.16
CA SER A 831 22.50 6.43 -0.05
C SER A 831 23.43 7.42 0.65
N PRO A 832 22.92 8.41 1.42
CA PRO A 832 23.78 9.40 2.07
C PRO A 832 24.88 8.78 2.94
N VAL A 833 26.04 9.41 2.97
CA VAL A 833 27.23 8.98 3.74
C VAL A 833 27.75 10.08 4.66
N VAL A 834 28.60 9.70 5.62
CA VAL A 834 29.32 10.64 6.50
C VAL A 834 30.76 10.73 6.04
N GLY A 835 31.03 11.56 5.03
CA GLY A 835 32.35 11.64 4.40
C GLY A 835 33.45 12.22 5.29
N THR A 836 33.13 12.89 6.39
CA THR A 836 34.13 13.33 7.38
C THR A 836 34.75 12.17 8.17
N LEU A 837 34.10 11.01 8.17
CA LEU A 837 34.56 9.78 8.81
C LEU A 837 35.03 8.74 7.79
N SER A 838 35.31 9.16 6.55
CA SER A 838 35.74 8.24 5.50
C SER A 838 37.19 7.82 5.69
N GLU A 839 37.47 6.56 5.36
CA GLU A 839 38.81 5.98 5.36
C GLU A 839 39.24 5.61 3.93
N PHE A 840 40.55 5.63 3.69
CA PHE A 840 41.14 5.34 2.38
C PHE A 840 42.14 4.20 2.50
N ILE A 841 42.06 3.26 1.55
CA ILE A 841 43.06 2.20 1.40
C ILE A 841 43.62 2.32 -0.01
N ILE A 842 44.94 2.41 -0.12
CA ILE A 842 45.67 2.39 -1.39
C ILE A 842 46.52 1.13 -1.37
N ALA A 843 46.19 0.17 -2.23
CA ALA A 843 46.97 -1.05 -2.36
C ALA A 843 48.05 -0.84 -3.43
N GLU A 844 49.27 -0.55 -3.01
CA GLU A 844 50.40 -0.25 -3.91
C GLU A 844 50.92 -1.47 -4.68
N ASP A 845 50.67 -2.69 -4.19
CA ASP A 845 51.08 -3.92 -4.89
C ASP A 845 50.08 -4.32 -5.99
N SER A 846 48.79 -4.17 -5.70
CA SER A 846 47.67 -4.58 -6.57
C SER A 846 47.01 -3.42 -7.33
N TRP A 847 47.46 -2.18 -7.08
CA TRP A 847 47.03 -0.93 -7.69
C TRP A 847 45.52 -0.71 -7.73
N TYR A 848 44.91 -0.61 -6.54
CA TYR A 848 43.52 -0.17 -6.39
C TYR A 848 43.37 0.83 -5.25
N ILE A 849 42.29 1.62 -5.29
CA ILE A 849 41.86 2.51 -4.20
C ILE A 849 40.52 2.03 -3.68
N GLU A 850 40.38 1.99 -2.36
CA GLU A 850 39.11 1.85 -1.66
C GLU A 850 38.82 3.10 -0.84
N VAL A 851 37.58 3.56 -0.90
CA VAL A 851 37.04 4.66 -0.09
C VAL A 851 35.87 4.13 0.72
N ILE A 852 36.11 3.97 2.03
CA ILE A 852 35.14 3.43 2.97
C ILE A 852 34.43 4.62 3.63
N ALA A 853 33.12 4.75 3.42
CA ALA A 853 32.32 5.84 3.97
C ALA A 853 31.17 5.27 4.81
N PRO A 854 31.06 5.63 6.10
CA PRO A 854 29.94 5.23 6.94
C PRO A 854 28.60 5.70 6.34
N VAL A 855 27.58 4.84 6.40
CA VAL A 855 26.24 5.20 5.93
C VAL A 855 25.64 6.21 6.87
N ALA A 856 25.14 7.32 6.32
CA ALA A 856 24.46 8.32 7.12
C ALA A 856 23.00 7.88 7.33
N GLY A 857 22.66 7.58 8.59
CA GLY A 857 21.28 7.33 8.99
C GLY A 857 20.51 8.63 9.19
N LYS A 858 20.11 8.90 10.44
CA LYS A 858 19.54 10.20 10.81
C LYS A 858 20.55 11.30 10.52
N CYS A 859 20.09 12.40 9.91
CA CYS A 859 20.89 13.56 9.53
C CYS A 859 21.82 13.37 8.30
N GLY A 860 21.52 12.42 7.41
CA GLY A 860 22.24 12.23 6.15
C GLY A 860 22.24 13.45 5.21
N LEU A 861 21.33 14.42 5.42
CA LEU A 861 21.29 15.66 4.64
C LEU A 861 21.97 16.85 5.33
N ASN A 862 22.76 16.68 6.40
CA ASN A 862 23.37 17.83 7.10
C ASN A 862 24.21 18.75 6.20
N ILE A 863 24.87 18.21 5.18
CA ILE A 863 25.65 18.99 4.21
C ILE A 863 24.79 19.89 3.33
N ASN A 864 23.54 19.48 3.09
CA ASN A 864 22.53 20.25 2.35
C ASN A 864 21.12 19.93 2.89
N PRO A 865 20.67 20.59 3.97
CA PRO A 865 19.44 20.22 4.67
C PRO A 865 18.16 20.39 3.85
N PHE A 866 18.21 21.20 2.80
CA PHE A 866 17.08 21.50 1.91
C PHE A 866 17.48 21.22 0.46
N PRO A 867 17.75 19.95 0.09
CA PRO A 867 18.24 19.65 -1.24
C PRO A 867 17.21 20.01 -2.29
N VAL A 868 17.69 20.64 -3.34
CA VAL A 868 16.94 20.96 -4.56
C VAL A 868 17.53 20.09 -5.66
N SER A 869 16.72 19.17 -6.19
CA SER A 869 17.09 18.41 -7.36
C SER A 869 16.95 19.29 -8.59
N VAL A 870 17.90 19.17 -9.52
CA VAL A 870 17.92 19.91 -10.77
C VAL A 870 17.94 18.88 -11.88
N ALA A 871 16.79 18.69 -12.53
CA ALA A 871 16.64 17.80 -13.67
C ALA A 871 16.08 18.60 -14.84
N GLU A 872 16.71 18.51 -16.01
CA GLU A 872 16.24 19.18 -17.24
C GLU A 872 15.98 20.69 -17.10
N LYS A 873 16.77 21.38 -16.24
CA LYS A 873 16.63 22.81 -15.88
C LYS A 873 15.39 23.15 -15.05
N VAL A 874 14.73 22.16 -14.46
CA VAL A 874 13.63 22.34 -13.52
C VAL A 874 14.11 22.02 -12.11
N GLU A 875 13.89 22.97 -11.20
CA GLU A 875 14.29 22.87 -9.80
C GLU A 875 13.14 22.29 -8.97
N ALA A 876 13.44 21.26 -8.17
CA ALA A 876 12.47 20.64 -7.29
C ALA A 876 13.01 20.41 -5.87
N PRO A 877 12.35 20.94 -4.81
CA PRO A 877 12.70 20.57 -3.46
C PRO A 877 12.50 19.06 -3.26
N TRP A 878 13.48 18.43 -2.61
CA TRP A 878 13.46 16.99 -2.40
C TRP A 878 12.68 16.57 -1.14
N ASN A 879 12.78 17.34 -0.05
CA ASN A 879 12.19 17.03 1.25
C ASN A 879 11.11 18.02 1.72
N ILE A 880 10.82 19.07 0.95
CA ILE A 880 9.78 20.07 1.23
C ILE A 880 8.67 19.98 0.18
N HIS A 881 7.42 19.92 0.64
CA HIS A 881 6.25 19.94 -0.23
C HIS A 881 5.94 21.36 -0.75
N ARG A 882 5.31 21.46 -1.91
CA ARG A 882 4.88 22.75 -2.49
C ARG A 882 3.47 23.10 -2.02
N LEU A 883 3.21 24.40 -1.89
CA LEU A 883 1.91 24.94 -1.56
C LEU A 883 1.47 25.93 -2.64
N ASN A 884 0.21 25.87 -3.04
CA ASN A 884 -0.40 26.91 -3.86
C ASN A 884 -0.99 28.01 -2.94
N LEU A 885 -0.23 29.07 -2.71
CA LEU A 885 -0.63 30.16 -1.83
C LEU A 885 -1.96 30.82 -2.26
N ASP A 886 -2.27 30.87 -3.56
CA ASP A 886 -3.53 31.44 -4.07
C ASP A 886 -4.77 30.61 -3.70
N ALA A 887 -4.58 29.32 -3.40
CA ALA A 887 -5.64 28.41 -3.01
C ALA A 887 -5.80 28.30 -1.48
N LEU A 888 -4.82 28.81 -0.71
CA LEU A 888 -4.87 28.79 0.74
C LEU A 888 -5.77 29.90 1.29
N PRO A 889 -6.44 29.67 2.42
CA PRO A 889 -7.23 30.69 3.08
C PRO A 889 -6.32 31.77 3.70
N ALA A 890 -6.70 33.03 3.54
CA ALA A 890 -6.04 34.15 4.22
C ALA A 890 -6.48 34.23 5.68
N ILE A 891 -5.52 34.41 6.59
CA ILE A 891 -5.78 34.67 8.01
C ILE A 891 -5.88 36.18 8.22
N ASN A 892 -6.94 36.63 8.89
CA ASN A 892 -7.09 38.02 9.26
C ASN A 892 -6.20 38.35 10.47
N ILE A 893 -5.06 38.99 10.22
CA ILE A 893 -4.08 39.34 11.26
C ILE A 893 -4.56 40.42 12.24
N SER A 894 -5.69 41.10 11.97
CA SER A 894 -6.28 42.02 12.95
C SER A 894 -6.95 41.30 14.11
N GLU A 895 -7.22 40.00 13.96
CA GLU A 895 -7.78 39.16 15.03
C GLU A 895 -6.65 38.47 15.79
N GLN A 896 -6.44 38.86 17.05
CA GLN A 896 -5.35 38.34 17.86
C GLN A 896 -5.55 36.88 18.29
N GLU A 897 -6.79 36.43 18.47
CA GLU A 897 -7.09 35.09 19.02
C GLU A 897 -6.62 33.92 18.15
N PRO A 898 -6.80 33.91 16.81
CA PRO A 898 -6.19 32.90 15.95
C PRO A 898 -4.65 32.87 16.03
N LEU A 899 -4.02 34.04 16.24
CA LEU A 899 -2.57 34.17 16.34
C LEU A 899 -2.02 33.62 17.67
N LYS A 900 -2.76 33.73 18.77
CA LYS A 900 -2.39 33.17 20.09
C LYS A 900 -2.20 31.65 20.11
N LYS A 901 -2.64 30.93 19.07
CA LYS A 901 -2.45 29.48 18.93
C LYS A 901 -1.18 29.10 18.18
N LEU A 902 -0.59 30.02 17.40
CA LEU A 902 0.67 29.79 16.68
C LEU A 902 1.82 29.35 17.60
N PRO A 903 1.98 29.89 18.84
CA PRO A 903 3.01 29.42 19.76
C PRO A 903 2.92 27.92 20.09
N MET A 904 1.72 27.31 20.14
CA MET A 904 1.58 25.88 20.43
C MET A 904 2.15 25.00 19.30
N ASP A 905 1.91 25.37 18.04
CA ASP A 905 2.50 24.68 16.89
C ASP A 905 4.02 24.85 16.86
N LEU A 906 4.52 26.04 17.22
CA LEU A 906 5.95 26.32 17.29
C LEU A 906 6.64 25.54 18.43
N ILE A 907 6.02 25.41 19.60
CA ILE A 907 6.55 24.62 20.73
C ILE A 907 6.72 23.15 20.33
N HIS A 908 5.78 22.61 19.56
CA HIS A 908 5.84 21.23 19.09
C HIS A 908 6.59 21.04 17.76
N SER A 909 7.12 22.12 17.17
CA SER A 909 7.92 22.05 15.94
C SER A 909 9.37 21.62 16.17
N SER A 910 9.85 21.61 17.42
CA SER A 910 11.23 21.25 17.77
C SER A 910 11.50 19.75 17.67
N THR A 911 12.51 19.40 16.88
CA THR A 911 13.06 18.05 16.73
C THR A 911 13.91 17.68 17.95
N ASP A 912 14.13 16.38 18.19
CA ASP A 912 15.01 15.90 19.28
C ASP A 912 16.42 16.48 19.19
N ARG A 913 16.91 16.71 17.95
CA ARG A 913 18.20 17.39 17.69
C ARG A 913 18.17 18.82 18.23
N GLU A 914 17.15 19.59 17.87
CA GLU A 914 17.02 20.97 18.32
C GLU A 914 16.88 21.06 19.85
N LEU A 915 16.12 20.15 20.47
CA LEU A 915 15.96 20.07 21.93
C LEU A 915 17.28 19.73 22.64
N SER A 916 18.10 18.83 22.08
CA SER A 916 19.42 18.52 22.65
C SER A 916 20.41 19.67 22.49
N LEU A 917 20.39 20.39 21.37
CA LEU A 917 21.21 21.58 21.12
C LEU A 917 20.79 22.77 22.01
N SER A 918 19.49 22.98 22.23
CA SER A 918 19.00 24.04 23.12
C SER A 918 19.44 23.82 24.56
N ASN A 919 19.45 22.55 25.03
CA ASN A 919 19.87 22.20 26.38
C ASN A 919 21.36 22.41 26.63
N THR A 920 22.19 22.38 25.58
CA THR A 920 23.65 22.55 25.69
C THR A 920 24.10 24.02 25.58
N LYS A 921 23.17 24.99 25.44
CA LYS A 921 23.45 26.42 25.17
C LYS A 921 24.40 26.64 23.98
N ASN A 922 24.42 25.71 23.02
CA ASN A 922 25.33 25.78 21.89
C ASN A 922 24.82 26.84 20.88
N ARG A 923 25.30 28.08 21.00
CA ARG A 923 24.86 29.26 20.23
C ARG A 923 25.24 29.25 18.74
N THR A 924 25.89 28.19 18.27
CA THR A 924 26.51 28.15 16.93
C THR A 924 25.57 27.63 15.82
N ASP A 925 24.47 26.96 16.15
CA ASP A 925 23.54 26.46 15.13
C ASP A 925 22.64 27.58 14.58
N THR A 926 22.88 27.96 13.33
CA THR A 926 22.20 29.09 12.68
C THR A 926 20.71 28.82 12.46
N LEU A 927 20.31 27.59 12.09
CA LEU A 927 18.90 27.26 11.84
C LEU A 927 18.10 27.25 13.14
N LEU A 928 18.66 26.71 14.23
CA LEU A 928 18.06 26.76 15.56
C LEU A 928 17.89 28.21 16.04
N ASN A 929 18.89 29.07 15.80
CA ASN A 929 18.81 30.49 16.16
C ASN A 929 17.74 31.23 15.33
N VAL A 930 17.64 30.96 14.02
CA VAL A 930 16.60 31.53 13.15
C VAL A 930 15.21 31.09 13.64
N LYS A 931 15.04 29.81 13.92
CA LYS A 931 13.79 29.26 14.46
C LYS A 931 13.42 29.87 15.80
N GLY A 932 14.38 29.99 16.72
CA GLY A 932 14.19 30.65 18.01
C GLY A 932 13.81 32.13 17.86
N THR A 933 14.39 32.82 16.87
CA THR A 933 14.03 34.21 16.54
C THR A 933 12.60 34.30 16.00
N ILE A 934 12.21 33.43 15.07
CA ILE A 934 10.84 33.35 14.54
C ILE A 934 9.85 33.06 15.68
N GLN A 935 10.21 32.14 16.58
CA GLN A 935 9.37 31.80 17.73
C GLN A 935 9.22 32.98 18.69
N ALA A 936 10.29 33.73 18.96
CA ALA A 936 10.22 34.94 19.77
C ALA A 936 9.31 36.00 19.14
N ILE A 937 9.50 36.30 17.85
CA ILE A 937 8.67 37.24 17.10
C ILE A 937 7.19 36.82 17.14
N LEU A 938 6.90 35.55 16.90
CA LEU A 938 5.52 35.03 16.88
C LEU A 938 4.90 34.89 18.27
N SER A 939 5.70 34.90 19.33
CA SER A 939 5.22 34.92 20.72
C SER A 939 4.91 36.33 21.22
N ASP A 940 5.43 37.36 20.56
CA ASP A 940 5.16 38.78 20.87
C ASP A 940 3.86 39.30 20.21
N PHE A 941 3.27 38.53 19.29
CA PHE A 941 1.92 38.75 18.71
C PHE A 941 0.84 38.10 19.59
#